data_AF-A0A7Y5JQW6-F1
#
_entry.id   AF-A0A7Y5JQW6-F1
#
_cell.length_a   1.000
_cell.length_b   1.000
_cell.length_c   1.000
_cell.angle_alpha   90.00
_cell.angle_beta   90.00
_cell.angle_gamma   90.00
#
_symmetry.space_group_name_H-M   'P 1'
#
loop_
_entity.id
_entity.type
_entity.pdbx_description
1 polymer ?
#
loop_
_entity_poly.entity_id
_entity_poly.type
_entity_poly.pdbx_seq_one_letter_code
_entity_poly.pdbx_strand_id
1 'polypeptide(L)'
;MSNEPRNMDMRALAGKSGVIGLLLSLLVSGLARADTTFVAAGTVDALWTSSGSPYVVQGNISVLAGDSLTIEPGVRVYFAGAYSLSVFGYLAVNGAHGDSVVFTTDTLQNPTKWRGMSLSNADDSSYIQYAVFEHSLANGNLGADSLGGALIVSNGTTISVEHTTFRRNRAELAGGGVYVSASTLLMDSCFFERNISRAEGGGLFLNNSVNSVVSSTRLFRNSALNGSGGGSYVRGTTPLLMSCTFDSNFARVNGGGIMFKNSFATLDCTVIKGNQGRGHGGGIACENSSPQIIDCVLDANYTTDFDGGGIYNWESSPHMLRCKIVNNRSADDGGGIHSYRELSNGIFEQCEVRGNLANGEGAGIWVTLDGAPTFIDCIVRDNTAGLYGGGVFLRNNAHPTFTNCDFDSNTSLGNGGGLSIRQSQPTLSNCRIRSNSADDEGGGVHLWEAAEAVVTNCLIADNSAGLNGGGISTNQSTLTATNCLVVSNSTAAQGGGLATANASKINLLHCTFGGNIGGGLRLESSVSDIENTVIGASAGNNLYLAGGSSSRVAYSLIETSPIFSGNDPSQGPPHLGILTATNANGDSCDTYFNVYGDAEFTDESGGDWSLMSSSRAIGAGNWNLLATDLAGEPRPQPVMTLPDMGAFESVDGFSPDGLFGSLFGALGPDTFKVVADIVIDSANSLVLAPGTTLLFCGPSGMQVSGILNAIGTVTDSISFVTDTSTNPGRWRGMVMNSNAGASELEHVLIADARAIDTKRTQGGAIRMNGVSPTLTSCTLTRHRALQGGIVYLEQSSPQFIECVFAQGVADSGGLVCSRSGSNPVIDYCVLTGGSATAGGGFLAQGATGQVRNSILCGNSSTSTGGAVFLDAAPALIRNNLVLNNSSTTGGAFWTGSTSAQIEFNTIAGNSAVDGAGIYMRFGSTQVKNNIIADNNGDGIYFFVTPTSVIRNNCVAINDSANFAFFGNSPSQGPAGLGGLDSLNANGDPCDRYYNIQLNPRWVSGSGHEYYLAHITTGDSADSPCVNAGETSATAPEGSTRTDFVADGGIADQGYHGPETAGPPAAIDDLVIRATVDSIYLYWSYEGTGLFTVKSDSLLDGNFETILAVTTDTSVVLPNSAPLHPLKGYFHVTVEPLE
;
A
#
# COMPACT_ATOMS: atom_id res chain seq x y z
N MET A 1 49.38 -4.35 34.14
CA MET A 1 49.82 -3.31 35.10
C MET A 1 48.80 -3.23 36.21
N SER A 2 49.28 -3.11 37.44
CA SER A 2 48.66 -3.40 38.74
C SER A 2 47.43 -2.56 39.09
N ASN A 3 46.39 -3.20 39.66
CA ASN A 3 45.93 -2.95 41.04
C ASN A 3 44.65 -3.75 41.37
N GLU A 4 44.79 -4.79 42.20
CA GLU A 4 43.71 -5.27 43.09
C GLU A 4 43.44 -4.23 44.20
N PRO A 5 42.33 -4.38 44.94
CA PRO A 5 42.53 -4.56 46.37
C PRO A 5 41.75 -5.71 47.02
N ARG A 6 42.45 -6.28 48.00
CA ARG A 6 42.07 -7.33 48.96
C ARG A 6 41.16 -6.81 50.08
N ASN A 7 40.47 -7.78 50.66
CA ASN A 7 39.97 -7.86 52.04
C ASN A 7 40.62 -6.91 53.06
N MET A 8 39.78 -6.28 53.89
CA MET A 8 40.18 -5.85 55.23
C MET A 8 39.10 -6.16 56.26
N ASP A 9 39.54 -6.89 57.28
CA ASP A 9 38.82 -7.48 58.40
C ASP A 9 38.76 -6.46 59.55
N MET A 10 37.58 -6.28 60.18
CA MET A 10 37.39 -5.35 61.29
C MET A 10 37.60 -6.06 62.64
N ARG A 11 38.80 -5.93 63.20
CA ARG A 11 39.03 -6.02 64.66
C ARG A 11 40.18 -5.11 65.09
N ALA A 12 39.84 -3.96 65.65
CA ALA A 12 40.47 -3.34 66.83
C ALA A 12 40.04 -1.86 66.89
N LEU A 13 39.37 -1.46 67.97
CA LEU A 13 39.84 -0.36 68.84
C LEU A 13 38.87 -0.21 70.02
N ALA A 14 39.33 -0.65 71.19
CA ALA A 14 38.85 -0.21 72.49
C ALA A 14 39.98 0.60 73.14
N GLY A 15 39.65 1.73 73.76
CA GLY A 15 40.54 2.54 74.60
C GLY A 15 40.45 4.04 74.29
N LYS A 16 39.66 4.81 75.05
CA LYS A 16 40.10 5.67 76.21
C LYS A 16 40.74 6.99 75.74
N SER A 17 40.44 8.21 76.23
CA SER A 17 39.73 8.69 77.42
C SER A 17 39.64 10.23 77.41
N GLY A 18 38.61 10.79 78.09
CA GLY A 18 38.68 11.98 78.96
C GLY A 18 38.72 13.36 78.28
N VAL A 19 38.16 14.45 78.80
CA VAL A 19 37.49 14.79 80.07
C VAL A 19 36.70 16.07 79.77
N ILE A 20 35.44 16.18 80.21
CA ILE A 20 34.87 17.35 80.90
C ILE A 20 33.66 16.82 81.68
N GLY A 21 33.88 16.67 82.98
CA GLY A 21 32.83 16.53 83.98
C GLY A 21 32.56 17.88 84.65
N LEU A 22 31.45 17.91 85.37
CA LEU A 22 30.88 19.01 86.16
C LEU A 22 30.16 20.11 85.37
N LEU A 23 28.91 19.83 85.02
CA LEU A 23 27.79 20.70 85.38
C LEU A 23 26.47 19.95 85.22
N LEU A 24 25.66 19.98 86.29
CA LEU A 24 24.28 19.47 86.42
C LEU A 24 24.06 17.99 86.73
N SER A 25 24.55 17.61 87.91
CA SER A 25 23.82 16.81 88.89
C SER A 25 22.56 17.52 89.40
N LEU A 26 21.54 17.75 88.56
CA LEU A 26 20.24 18.31 88.98
C LEU A 26 19.15 18.00 87.94
N LEU A 27 18.78 16.72 87.84
CA LEU A 27 17.43 16.21 87.52
C LEU A 27 17.47 14.67 87.53
N VAL A 28 17.94 14.11 88.65
CA VAL A 28 17.60 12.74 89.04
C VAL A 28 16.23 12.81 89.70
N SER A 29 15.18 12.77 88.88
CA SER A 29 13.83 12.41 89.30
C SER A 29 13.04 12.05 88.05
N GLY A 30 13.03 10.77 87.69
CA GLY A 30 12.15 10.25 86.64
C GLY A 30 12.76 9.31 85.59
N LEU A 31 13.89 8.64 85.85
CA LEU A 31 14.22 7.44 85.06
C LEU A 31 13.50 6.26 85.69
N ALA A 32 12.25 6.06 85.32
CA ALA A 32 11.63 4.75 85.43
C ALA A 32 12.50 3.78 84.63
N ARG A 33 13.13 2.82 85.31
CA ARG A 33 13.56 1.58 84.64
C ARG A 33 12.29 1.02 84.00
N ALA A 34 12.29 0.84 82.68
CA ALA A 34 11.25 0.05 82.04
C ALA A 34 11.27 -1.33 82.71
N ASP A 35 10.20 -1.67 83.42
CA ASP A 35 10.05 -2.98 84.03
C ASP A 35 9.76 -3.97 82.90
N THR A 36 10.57 -5.03 82.84
CA THR A 36 10.31 -6.14 81.93
C THR A 36 8.94 -6.72 82.22
N THR A 37 8.07 -6.77 81.20
CA THR A 37 6.73 -7.32 81.34
C THR A 37 6.75 -8.79 80.96
N PHE A 38 6.51 -9.69 81.92
CA PHE A 38 6.39 -11.12 81.62
C PHE A 38 4.96 -11.45 81.17
N VAL A 39 4.83 -12.10 80.01
CA VAL A 39 3.56 -12.53 79.44
C VAL A 39 3.45 -14.05 79.60
N ALA A 40 2.53 -14.49 80.46
CA ALA A 40 2.26 -15.90 80.69
C ALA A 40 1.55 -16.56 79.49
N ALA A 41 1.56 -17.89 79.42
CA ALA A 41 0.80 -18.63 78.41
C ALA A 41 -0.71 -18.34 78.51
N GLY A 42 -1.40 -18.19 77.39
CA GLY A 42 -2.85 -18.01 77.35
C GLY A 42 -3.33 -16.87 76.43
N THR A 43 -4.56 -16.40 76.69
CA THR A 43 -5.21 -15.36 75.88
C THR A 43 -4.65 -13.96 76.17
N VAL A 44 -4.55 -13.12 75.13
CA VAL A 44 -4.09 -11.73 75.20
C VAL A 44 -5.13 -10.81 74.57
N ASP A 45 -5.65 -9.88 75.36
CA ASP A 45 -6.43 -8.70 74.95
C ASP A 45 -5.79 -7.48 75.64
N ALA A 46 -4.91 -6.76 74.93
CA ALA A 46 -4.01 -5.79 75.56
C ALA A 46 -3.46 -4.70 74.63
N LEU A 47 -3.07 -3.58 75.25
CA LEU A 47 -2.18 -2.57 74.69
C LEU A 47 -0.76 -2.78 75.23
N TRP A 48 0.22 -2.99 74.35
CA TRP A 48 1.64 -3.08 74.70
C TRP A 48 2.34 -1.77 74.40
N THR A 49 2.87 -1.12 75.44
CA THR A 49 3.47 0.22 75.38
C THR A 49 4.98 0.15 75.48
N SER A 50 5.67 1.18 74.97
CA SER A 50 7.14 1.29 75.08
C SER A 50 7.65 1.24 76.52
N SER A 51 6.86 1.72 77.49
CA SER A 51 7.18 1.68 78.92
C SER A 51 7.17 0.28 79.54
N GLY A 52 6.39 -0.64 78.98
CA GLY A 52 6.36 -2.06 79.40
C GLY A 52 7.38 -2.94 78.67
N SER A 53 8.12 -2.36 77.72
CA SER A 53 9.11 -3.08 76.92
C SER A 53 10.41 -3.35 77.69
N PRO A 54 11.03 -4.53 77.59
CA PRO A 54 10.62 -5.65 76.74
C PRO A 54 9.48 -6.49 77.34
N TYR A 55 8.62 -7.02 76.46
CA TYR A 55 7.64 -8.03 76.77
C TYR A 55 8.27 -9.42 76.59
N VAL A 56 8.35 -10.22 77.64
CA VAL A 56 8.95 -11.57 77.62
C VAL A 56 7.84 -12.62 77.67
N VAL A 57 7.58 -13.27 76.53
CA VAL A 57 6.58 -14.32 76.35
C VAL A 57 7.12 -15.65 76.85
N GLN A 58 6.45 -16.22 77.87
CA GLN A 58 6.88 -17.44 78.58
C GLN A 58 6.08 -18.70 78.21
N GLY A 59 5.21 -18.61 77.20
CA GLY A 59 4.42 -19.71 76.68
C GLY A 59 3.70 -19.32 75.40
N ASN A 60 2.96 -20.24 74.77
CA ASN A 60 2.13 -19.90 73.63
C ASN A 60 1.04 -18.89 74.04
N ILE A 61 0.84 -17.86 73.23
CA ILE A 61 -0.16 -16.83 73.46
C ILE A 61 -1.13 -16.73 72.28
N SER A 62 -2.37 -16.33 72.55
CA SER A 62 -3.39 -16.17 71.52
C SER A 62 -4.25 -14.93 71.69
N VAL A 63 -4.56 -14.21 70.61
CA VAL A 63 -5.60 -13.17 70.56
C VAL A 63 -6.85 -13.84 70.01
N LEU A 64 -7.89 -14.05 70.82
CA LEU A 64 -9.10 -14.75 70.38
C LEU A 64 -10.01 -13.85 69.55
N ALA A 65 -11.01 -14.43 68.89
CA ALA A 65 -12.00 -13.65 68.15
C ALA A 65 -12.75 -12.68 69.08
N GLY A 66 -12.74 -11.39 68.75
CA GLY A 66 -13.30 -10.30 69.56
C GLY A 66 -12.28 -9.61 70.48
N ASP A 67 -11.11 -10.22 70.71
CA ASP A 67 -10.01 -9.61 71.46
C ASP A 67 -9.10 -8.78 70.54
N SER A 68 -8.31 -7.89 71.14
CA SER A 68 -7.40 -7.00 70.43
C SER A 68 -5.99 -6.99 71.02
N LEU A 69 -4.98 -7.01 70.15
CA LEU A 69 -3.59 -6.74 70.54
C LEU A 69 -3.06 -5.54 69.76
N THR A 70 -2.83 -4.44 70.45
CA THR A 70 -2.18 -3.24 69.89
C THR A 70 -0.79 -3.08 70.47
N ILE A 71 0.22 -2.86 69.64
CA ILE A 71 1.62 -2.73 70.04
C ILE A 71 2.18 -1.39 69.56
N GLU A 72 2.62 -0.56 70.50
CA GLU A 72 3.17 0.78 70.24
C GLU A 72 4.60 0.76 69.64
N PRO A 73 5.06 1.90 69.07
CA PRO A 73 6.42 2.03 68.56
C PRO A 73 7.49 1.68 69.61
N GLY A 74 8.61 1.11 69.14
CA GLY A 74 9.78 0.78 69.96
C GLY A 74 9.65 -0.43 70.87
N VAL A 75 8.48 -1.08 70.90
CA VAL A 75 8.27 -2.29 71.71
C VAL A 75 9.11 -3.46 71.19
N ARG A 76 9.91 -4.05 72.08
CA ARG A 76 10.56 -5.34 71.91
C ARG A 76 9.76 -6.46 72.57
N VAL A 77 9.53 -7.53 71.81
CA VAL A 77 8.84 -8.76 72.21
C VAL A 77 9.83 -9.92 72.11
N TYR A 78 10.17 -10.49 73.26
CA TYR A 78 11.08 -11.61 73.40
C TYR A 78 10.32 -12.89 73.71
N PHE A 79 10.53 -13.93 72.92
CA PHE A 79 10.02 -15.26 73.23
C PHE A 79 11.09 -16.06 73.98
N ALA A 80 10.78 -16.48 75.21
CA ALA A 80 11.70 -17.18 76.11
C ALA A 80 11.90 -18.66 75.76
N GLY A 81 11.28 -19.16 74.69
CA GLY A 81 11.39 -20.53 74.21
C GLY A 81 10.72 -20.71 72.84
N ALA A 82 10.54 -21.97 72.42
CA ALA A 82 9.86 -22.34 71.16
C ALA A 82 8.34 -22.14 71.23
N TYR A 83 7.93 -20.90 71.50
CA TYR A 83 6.53 -20.48 71.64
C TYR A 83 6.05 -19.72 70.40
N SER A 84 4.74 -19.68 70.20
CA SER A 84 4.07 -18.98 69.09
C SER A 84 3.07 -17.93 69.58
N LEU A 85 2.71 -17.03 68.67
CA LEU A 85 1.59 -16.10 68.80
C LEU A 85 0.52 -16.41 67.74
N SER A 86 -0.68 -16.81 68.19
CA SER A 86 -1.82 -17.08 67.30
C SER A 86 -2.85 -15.96 67.39
N VAL A 87 -3.29 -15.42 66.25
CA VAL A 87 -4.23 -14.30 66.20
C VAL A 87 -5.46 -14.72 65.41
N PHE A 88 -6.59 -14.72 66.12
CA PHE A 88 -7.96 -14.91 65.60
C PHE A 88 -8.81 -13.64 65.76
N GLY A 89 -8.34 -12.65 66.54
CA GLY A 89 -8.97 -11.34 66.71
C GLY A 89 -8.27 -10.23 65.90
N TYR A 90 -8.20 -9.03 66.48
CA TYR A 90 -7.57 -7.85 65.87
C TYR A 90 -6.10 -7.69 66.28
N LEU A 91 -5.22 -7.40 65.31
CA LEU A 91 -3.82 -7.09 65.55
C LEU A 91 -3.43 -5.75 64.92
N ALA A 92 -2.86 -4.86 65.73
CA ALA A 92 -2.23 -3.62 65.28
C ALA A 92 -0.78 -3.54 65.77
N VAL A 93 0.19 -3.66 64.85
CA VAL A 93 1.61 -3.45 65.16
C VAL A 93 2.05 -2.10 64.62
N ASN A 94 2.20 -1.12 65.52
CA ASN A 94 2.38 0.30 65.18
C ASN A 94 3.83 0.72 65.37
N GLY A 95 4.76 0.19 64.57
CA GLY A 95 6.13 0.71 64.58
C GLY A 95 6.25 2.11 63.98
N ALA A 96 7.38 2.77 64.19
CA ALA A 96 7.72 4.04 63.53
C ALA A 96 9.10 3.98 62.86
N HIS A 97 9.34 4.86 61.89
CA HIS A 97 10.66 5.00 61.25
C HIS A 97 11.73 5.37 62.30
N GLY A 98 12.66 4.44 62.57
CA GLY A 98 13.69 4.57 63.60
C GLY A 98 13.34 3.96 64.97
N ASP A 99 12.09 3.54 65.18
CA ASP A 99 11.62 2.92 66.42
C ASP A 99 10.67 1.75 66.11
N SER A 100 11.22 0.74 65.45
CA SER A 100 10.48 -0.44 65.01
C SER A 100 10.05 -1.34 66.17
N VAL A 101 8.89 -1.99 66.01
CA VAL A 101 8.51 -3.12 66.88
C VAL A 101 9.37 -4.33 66.52
N VAL A 102 9.97 -5.00 67.51
CA VAL A 102 10.88 -6.13 67.26
C VAL A 102 10.35 -7.40 67.90
N PHE A 103 10.07 -8.43 67.09
CA PHE A 103 9.77 -9.79 67.53
C PHE A 103 11.02 -10.66 67.34
N THR A 104 11.54 -11.18 68.44
CA THR A 104 12.77 -12.00 68.43
C THR A 104 12.80 -12.98 69.60
N THR A 105 13.84 -13.81 69.66
CA THR A 105 14.12 -14.69 70.80
C THR A 105 14.99 -13.97 71.83
N ASP A 106 14.91 -14.36 73.09
CA ASP A 106 15.79 -13.86 74.15
C ASP A 106 17.26 -14.24 73.84
N THR A 107 18.03 -13.29 73.32
CA THR A 107 19.42 -13.50 72.95
C THR A 107 20.29 -13.40 74.20
N LEU A 108 20.66 -14.58 74.76
CA LEU A 108 22.02 -14.91 75.20
C LEU A 108 22.16 -16.33 75.78
N GLN A 109 21.09 -17.08 76.06
CA GLN A 109 21.20 -18.44 76.63
C GLN A 109 20.26 -19.52 76.06
N ASN A 110 19.39 -19.22 75.08
CA ASN A 110 18.42 -20.20 74.59
C ASN A 110 18.65 -20.59 73.11
N PRO A 111 19.00 -21.86 72.80
CA PRO A 111 19.07 -22.35 71.42
C PRO A 111 17.70 -22.53 70.76
N THR A 112 16.60 -22.40 71.52
CA THR A 112 15.24 -22.63 71.02
C THR A 112 14.65 -21.34 70.45
N LYS A 113 14.91 -21.11 69.15
CA LYS A 113 14.23 -20.11 68.32
C LYS A 113 12.70 -20.16 68.51
N TRP A 114 12.02 -19.01 68.40
CA TRP A 114 10.56 -18.91 68.54
C TRP A 114 9.82 -19.38 67.27
N ARG A 115 8.55 -19.75 67.37
CA ARG A 115 7.82 -20.45 66.30
C ARG A 115 7.11 -19.55 65.28
N GLY A 116 7.27 -18.23 65.41
CA GLY A 116 6.58 -17.29 64.52
C GLY A 116 5.18 -16.90 65.01
N MET A 117 4.51 -16.13 64.17
CA MET A 117 3.17 -15.59 64.36
C MET A 117 2.22 -16.18 63.31
N SER A 118 0.99 -16.51 63.69
CA SER A 118 -0.04 -17.01 62.77
C SER A 118 -1.31 -16.17 62.89
N LEU A 119 -1.78 -15.63 61.76
CA LEU A 119 -3.12 -15.04 61.63
C LEU A 119 -4.03 -16.01 60.88
N SER A 120 -5.19 -16.30 61.46
CA SER A 120 -6.16 -17.25 60.90
C SER A 120 -7.57 -16.83 61.28
N ASN A 121 -8.45 -16.56 60.29
CA ASN A 121 -9.76 -15.93 60.53
C ASN A 121 -9.66 -14.68 61.42
N ALA A 122 -8.53 -13.97 61.37
CA ALA A 122 -8.31 -12.71 62.09
C ALA A 122 -9.14 -11.58 61.48
N ASP A 123 -9.30 -10.49 62.23
CA ASP A 123 -9.98 -9.28 61.75
C ASP A 123 -9.24 -8.70 60.53
N ASP A 124 -9.95 -8.48 59.43
CA ASP A 124 -9.40 -7.99 58.16
C ASP A 124 -8.84 -6.55 58.24
N SER A 125 -9.13 -5.82 59.32
CA SER A 125 -8.52 -4.53 59.61
C SER A 125 -7.14 -4.63 60.30
N SER A 126 -6.64 -5.85 60.55
CA SER A 126 -5.33 -6.07 61.15
C SER A 126 -4.19 -5.58 60.25
N TYR A 127 -3.14 -5.00 60.86
CA TYR A 127 -2.00 -4.49 60.13
C TYR A 127 -0.68 -4.57 60.91
N ILE A 128 0.42 -4.60 60.15
CA ILE A 128 1.79 -4.56 60.66
C ILE A 128 2.56 -3.46 59.93
N GLN A 129 3.08 -2.48 60.68
CA GLN A 129 3.86 -1.39 60.11
C GLN A 129 5.18 -1.22 60.88
N TYR A 130 6.28 -0.99 60.15
CA TYR A 130 7.62 -0.73 60.71
C TYR A 130 8.04 -1.76 61.76
N ALA A 131 7.87 -3.05 61.47
CA ALA A 131 8.25 -4.14 62.37
C ALA A 131 9.50 -4.90 61.93
N VAL A 132 10.11 -5.65 62.83
CA VAL A 132 11.21 -6.59 62.57
C VAL A 132 10.86 -7.94 63.16
N PHE A 133 10.81 -8.96 62.31
CA PHE A 133 10.65 -10.36 62.68
C PHE A 133 11.95 -11.11 62.42
N GLU A 134 12.56 -11.65 63.48
CA GLU A 134 13.84 -12.32 63.34
C GLU A 134 14.04 -13.54 64.23
N HIS A 135 14.98 -14.40 63.81
CA HIS A 135 15.48 -15.54 64.58
C HIS A 135 14.42 -16.58 64.97
N SER A 136 13.37 -16.73 64.17
CA SER A 136 12.37 -17.79 64.36
C SER A 136 12.76 -19.11 63.69
N LEU A 137 12.11 -20.19 64.13
CA LEU A 137 12.15 -21.54 63.57
C LEU A 137 10.78 -22.20 63.69
N ALA A 138 10.07 -22.30 62.57
CA ALA A 138 8.86 -23.11 62.44
C ALA A 138 9.26 -24.58 62.22
N ASN A 139 9.29 -25.36 63.31
CA ASN A 139 9.68 -26.78 63.35
C ASN A 139 8.66 -27.68 64.05
N GLY A 140 7.37 -27.32 64.05
CA GLY A 140 6.33 -28.13 64.66
C GLY A 140 6.21 -29.51 64.00
N ASN A 141 5.96 -30.55 64.79
CA ASN A 141 6.04 -31.94 64.32
C ASN A 141 5.00 -32.33 63.26
N LEU A 142 3.90 -31.57 63.07
CA LEU A 142 2.86 -31.80 62.05
C LEU A 142 2.09 -30.49 61.75
N GLY A 143 1.84 -30.18 60.46
CA GLY A 143 0.89 -29.13 60.05
C GLY A 143 1.42 -27.68 59.97
N ALA A 144 0.53 -26.71 60.21
CA ALA A 144 0.77 -25.26 60.04
C ALA A 144 2.02 -24.74 60.79
N ASP A 145 2.42 -25.39 61.89
CA ASP A 145 3.57 -25.02 62.73
C ASP A 145 4.96 -25.27 62.09
N SER A 146 4.99 -25.77 60.85
CA SER A 146 6.22 -25.93 60.04
C SER A 146 6.29 -24.96 58.85
N LEU A 147 5.29 -24.09 58.68
CA LEU A 147 5.17 -23.09 57.60
C LEU A 147 5.50 -21.70 58.13
N GLY A 148 5.80 -20.75 57.23
CA GLY A 148 5.86 -19.32 57.53
C GLY A 148 6.81 -18.99 58.68
N GLY A 149 8.12 -19.02 58.41
CA GLY A 149 9.14 -18.98 59.45
C GLY A 149 8.91 -17.87 60.47
N ALA A 150 8.54 -16.67 60.04
CA ALA A 150 8.10 -15.59 60.91
C ALA A 150 6.58 -15.39 60.96
N LEU A 151 5.89 -15.51 59.82
CA LEU A 151 4.48 -15.14 59.67
C LEU A 151 3.72 -16.14 58.80
N ILE A 152 2.56 -16.56 59.29
CA ILE A 152 1.56 -17.34 58.56
C ILE A 152 0.28 -16.50 58.43
N VAL A 153 -0.28 -16.41 57.23
CA VAL A 153 -1.60 -15.82 56.97
C VAL A 153 -2.48 -16.88 56.30
N SER A 154 -3.62 -17.20 56.92
CA SER A 154 -4.44 -18.32 56.47
C SER A 154 -5.93 -18.14 56.72
N ASN A 155 -6.74 -19.03 56.13
CA ASN A 155 -8.18 -19.16 56.39
C ASN A 155 -8.93 -17.85 56.15
N GLY A 156 -8.84 -17.28 54.94
CA GLY A 156 -9.64 -16.12 54.54
C GLY A 156 -9.19 -14.77 55.13
N THR A 157 -8.15 -14.73 55.95
CA THR A 157 -7.63 -13.46 56.51
C THR A 157 -7.05 -12.54 55.45
N THR A 158 -7.35 -11.25 55.57
CA THR A 158 -6.65 -10.14 54.91
C THR A 158 -5.75 -9.41 55.90
N ILE A 159 -4.53 -9.05 55.49
CA ILE A 159 -3.61 -8.25 56.32
C ILE A 159 -2.79 -7.27 55.46
N SER A 160 -2.61 -6.05 55.97
CA SER A 160 -1.62 -5.09 55.45
C SER A 160 -0.28 -5.21 56.20
N VAL A 161 0.83 -5.27 55.47
CA VAL A 161 2.19 -5.33 56.00
C VAL A 161 3.08 -4.31 55.28
N GLU A 162 3.52 -3.27 55.99
CA GLU A 162 4.27 -2.17 55.40
C GLU A 162 5.58 -1.90 56.15
N HIS A 163 6.62 -1.48 55.43
CA HIS A 163 7.92 -1.08 56.01
C HIS A 163 8.54 -2.09 56.98
N THR A 164 8.26 -3.38 56.77
CA THR A 164 8.57 -4.45 57.73
C THR A 164 9.71 -5.32 57.23
N THR A 165 10.60 -5.73 58.15
CA THR A 165 11.73 -6.60 57.87
C THR A 165 11.52 -8.01 58.42
N PHE A 166 11.61 -9.02 57.55
CA PHE A 166 11.68 -10.44 57.91
C PHE A 166 13.11 -10.93 57.68
N ARG A 167 13.86 -11.25 58.75
CA ARG A 167 15.25 -11.68 58.59
C ARG A 167 15.67 -12.88 59.42
N ARG A 168 16.51 -13.74 58.85
CA ARG A 168 17.11 -14.92 59.52
C ARG A 168 16.08 -15.89 60.12
N ASN A 169 14.89 -15.94 59.52
CA ASN A 169 13.82 -16.84 59.91
C ASN A 169 13.96 -18.17 59.17
N ARG A 170 13.41 -19.25 59.73
CA ARG A 170 13.48 -20.59 59.13
C ARG A 170 12.16 -21.34 59.25
N ALA A 171 11.77 -21.99 58.16
CA ALA A 171 10.67 -22.96 58.12
C ALA A 171 11.20 -24.35 57.70
N GLU A 172 10.79 -25.41 58.40
CA GLU A 172 11.13 -26.79 58.03
C GLU A 172 10.27 -27.35 56.87
N LEU A 173 9.18 -26.66 56.50
CA LEU A 173 8.41 -26.98 55.30
C LEU A 173 8.51 -25.86 54.27
N ALA A 174 7.76 -24.76 54.39
CA ALA A 174 7.64 -23.77 53.31
C ALA A 174 7.44 -22.32 53.80
N GLY A 175 7.87 -21.34 53.00
CA GLY A 175 7.77 -19.91 53.33
C GLY A 175 8.73 -19.50 54.45
N GLY A 176 10.03 -19.43 54.15
CA GLY A 176 11.06 -19.24 55.17
C GLY A 176 10.93 -17.93 55.98
N GLY A 177 10.34 -16.89 55.39
CA GLY A 177 9.88 -15.69 56.10
C GLY A 177 8.38 -15.69 56.29
N VAL A 178 7.63 -15.63 55.19
CA VAL A 178 6.17 -15.48 55.19
C VAL A 178 5.53 -16.60 54.35
N TYR A 179 4.43 -17.16 54.86
CA TYR A 179 3.59 -18.12 54.14
C TYR A 179 2.14 -17.66 54.14
N VAL A 180 1.51 -17.64 52.95
CA VAL A 180 0.11 -17.24 52.76
C VAL A 180 -0.66 -18.40 52.14
N SER A 181 -1.83 -18.72 52.69
CA SER A 181 -2.70 -19.79 52.18
C SER A 181 -4.18 -19.44 52.19
N ALA A 182 -4.81 -19.40 51.01
CA ALA A 182 -6.24 -19.08 50.87
C ALA A 182 -6.62 -17.76 51.58
N SER A 183 -5.76 -16.75 51.44
CA SER A 183 -5.79 -15.47 52.16
C SER A 183 -5.21 -14.35 51.30
N THR A 184 -5.40 -13.10 51.73
CA THR A 184 -4.93 -11.89 51.04
C THR A 184 -3.78 -11.25 51.82
N LEU A 185 -2.63 -11.08 51.16
CA LEU A 185 -1.51 -10.31 51.68
C LEU A 185 -1.37 -9.02 50.88
N LEU A 186 -1.50 -7.87 51.54
CA LEU A 186 -1.20 -6.56 50.99
C LEU A 186 0.13 -6.11 51.60
N MET A 187 1.20 -6.11 50.80
CA MET A 187 2.55 -5.87 51.29
C MET A 187 3.23 -4.76 50.52
N ASP A 188 3.74 -3.75 51.22
CA ASP A 188 4.49 -2.64 50.60
C ASP A 188 5.80 -2.34 51.34
N SER A 189 6.84 -1.97 50.59
CA SER A 189 8.09 -1.45 51.14
C SER A 189 8.76 -2.35 52.18
N CYS A 190 8.62 -3.68 52.02
CA CYS A 190 9.14 -4.67 52.97
C CYS A 190 10.51 -5.22 52.56
N PHE A 191 11.19 -5.88 53.51
CA PHE A 191 12.50 -6.48 53.28
C PHE A 191 12.60 -7.90 53.83
N PHE A 192 12.94 -8.87 52.97
CA PHE A 192 13.19 -10.26 53.34
C PHE A 192 14.68 -10.55 53.20
N GLU A 193 15.36 -10.79 54.31
CA GLU A 193 16.80 -11.05 54.31
C GLU A 193 17.17 -12.40 54.93
N ARG A 194 17.88 -13.25 54.17
CA ARG A 194 18.49 -14.48 54.70
C ARG A 194 17.48 -15.40 55.41
N ASN A 195 16.26 -15.46 54.91
CA ASN A 195 15.28 -16.43 55.36
C ASN A 195 15.50 -17.77 54.65
N ILE A 196 15.17 -18.86 55.34
CA ILE A 196 15.47 -20.22 54.89
C ILE A 196 14.21 -21.07 54.96
N SER A 197 13.85 -21.68 53.84
CA SER A 197 12.88 -22.77 53.77
C SER A 197 13.61 -24.07 53.47
N ARG A 198 13.18 -25.18 54.08
CA ARG A 198 13.71 -26.50 53.73
C ARG A 198 13.12 -27.05 52.42
N ALA A 199 11.86 -26.73 52.11
CA ALA A 199 11.23 -27.03 50.83
C ALA A 199 11.02 -25.74 50.02
N GLU A 200 9.80 -25.25 49.82
CA GLU A 200 9.48 -24.15 48.89
C GLU A 200 9.54 -22.75 49.52
N GLY A 201 9.86 -21.73 48.71
CA GLY A 201 9.68 -20.32 49.08
C GLY A 201 10.64 -19.87 50.18
N GLY A 202 11.90 -19.62 49.84
CA GLY A 202 12.93 -19.27 50.83
C GLY A 202 12.61 -17.99 51.61
N GLY A 203 12.05 -16.97 50.95
CA GLY A 203 11.55 -15.74 51.58
C GLY A 203 10.04 -15.76 51.75
N LEU A 204 9.33 -15.84 50.63
CA LEU A 204 7.87 -15.73 50.56
C LEU A 204 7.26 -16.97 49.87
N PHE A 205 6.10 -17.42 50.35
CA PHE A 205 5.29 -18.38 49.62
C PHE A 205 3.83 -17.93 49.59
N LEU A 206 3.32 -17.68 48.39
CA LEU A 206 1.92 -17.45 48.08
C LEU A 206 1.26 -18.74 47.56
N ASN A 207 0.45 -19.41 48.38
CA ASN A 207 -0.21 -20.67 48.03
C ASN A 207 -1.73 -20.51 47.96
N ASN A 208 -2.31 -20.55 46.76
CA ASN A 208 -3.73 -20.27 46.54
C ASN A 208 -4.19 -18.97 47.23
N SER A 209 -3.30 -17.98 47.32
CA SER A 209 -3.65 -16.67 47.86
C SER A 209 -4.69 -15.99 46.97
N VAL A 210 -5.48 -15.10 47.55
CA VAL A 210 -6.50 -14.35 46.83
C VAL A 210 -6.04 -12.90 46.77
N ASN A 211 -6.05 -12.29 45.57
CA ASN A 211 -5.80 -10.86 45.35
C ASN A 211 -4.59 -10.27 46.09
N SER A 212 -3.52 -11.05 46.29
CA SER A 212 -2.36 -10.58 47.05
C SER A 212 -1.53 -9.65 46.18
N VAL A 213 -1.10 -8.54 46.79
CA VAL A 213 -0.29 -7.50 46.15
C VAL A 213 0.98 -7.34 46.97
N VAL A 214 2.12 -7.46 46.29
CA VAL A 214 3.44 -7.20 46.89
C VAL A 214 4.11 -6.10 46.08
N SER A 215 4.29 -4.94 46.68
CA SER A 215 4.90 -3.77 46.05
C SER A 215 6.17 -3.32 46.76
N SER A 216 7.09 -2.72 46.01
CA SER A 216 8.28 -2.01 46.54
C SER A 216 9.14 -2.85 47.50
N THR A 217 9.08 -4.18 47.37
CA THR A 217 9.60 -5.12 48.37
C THR A 217 10.85 -5.80 47.85
N ARG A 218 11.86 -5.95 48.71
CA ARG A 218 13.13 -6.59 48.36
C ARG A 218 13.31 -7.93 49.07
N LEU A 219 13.55 -8.98 48.29
CA LEU A 219 13.87 -10.33 48.76
C LEU A 219 15.34 -10.63 48.45
N PHE A 220 16.17 -10.60 49.49
CA PHE A 220 17.62 -10.68 49.40
C PHE A 220 18.20 -11.90 50.13
N ARG A 221 18.99 -12.71 49.43
CA ARG A 221 19.73 -13.87 49.98
C ARG A 221 18.87 -14.88 50.73
N ASN A 222 17.62 -15.05 50.30
CA ASN A 222 16.75 -16.09 50.82
C ASN A 222 17.04 -17.44 50.14
N SER A 223 16.74 -18.54 50.82
CA SER A 223 17.17 -19.87 50.39
C SER A 223 16.08 -20.93 50.55
N ALA A 224 15.82 -21.68 49.48
CA ALA A 224 15.03 -22.91 49.46
C ALA A 224 15.97 -24.12 49.34
N LEU A 225 16.25 -24.80 50.47
CA LEU A 225 17.36 -25.76 50.57
C LEU A 225 17.15 -27.08 49.81
N ASN A 226 15.91 -27.55 49.66
CA ASN A 226 15.57 -28.74 48.87
C ASN A 226 14.39 -28.50 47.93
N GLY A 227 13.92 -27.27 47.80
CA GLY A 227 12.79 -26.92 46.94
C GLY A 227 13.10 -25.78 45.98
N SER A 228 12.04 -25.19 45.45
CA SER A 228 12.07 -24.12 44.45
C SER A 228 11.71 -22.76 45.05
N GLY A 229 11.96 -21.68 44.29
CA GLY A 229 11.56 -20.33 44.69
C GLY A 229 12.42 -19.79 45.81
N GLY A 230 13.71 -19.58 45.55
CA GLY A 230 14.65 -19.14 46.58
C GLY A 230 14.25 -17.82 47.22
N GLY A 231 13.81 -16.86 46.41
CA GLY A 231 13.16 -15.64 46.87
C GLY A 231 11.67 -15.90 47.17
N SER A 232 10.90 -16.28 46.15
CA SER A 232 9.47 -16.53 46.29
C SER A 232 8.98 -17.78 45.53
N TYR A 233 7.99 -18.45 46.10
CA TYR A 233 7.21 -19.49 45.43
C TYR A 233 5.75 -19.04 45.31
N VAL A 234 5.19 -19.13 44.10
CA VAL A 234 3.83 -18.71 43.78
C VAL A 234 3.08 -19.89 43.19
N ARG A 235 1.99 -20.31 43.84
CA ARG A 235 1.24 -21.52 43.48
C ARG A 235 -0.26 -21.29 43.43
N GLY A 236 -0.92 -21.68 42.33
CA GLY A 236 -2.39 -21.72 42.30
C GLY A 236 -3.05 -20.35 42.49
N THR A 237 -2.37 -19.27 42.12
CA THR A 237 -2.77 -17.89 42.44
C THR A 237 -2.40 -16.91 41.32
N THR A 238 -2.92 -15.69 41.40
CA THR A 238 -2.74 -14.59 40.44
C THR A 238 -2.30 -13.30 41.16
N PRO A 239 -1.16 -13.29 41.88
CA PRO A 239 -0.73 -12.12 42.62
C PRO A 239 -0.15 -11.04 41.69
N LEU A 240 -0.18 -9.79 42.17
CA LEU A 240 0.56 -8.68 41.58
C LEU A 240 1.86 -8.44 42.34
N LEU A 241 3.00 -8.56 41.65
CA LEU A 241 4.33 -8.25 42.16
C LEU A 241 4.86 -7.01 41.43
N MET A 242 4.87 -5.86 42.10
CA MET A 242 5.16 -4.58 41.47
C MET A 242 6.40 -3.91 42.08
N SER A 243 7.31 -3.39 41.26
CA SER A 243 8.50 -2.67 41.73
C SER A 243 9.31 -3.44 42.78
N CYS A 244 9.31 -4.77 42.70
CA CYS A 244 10.00 -5.64 43.64
C CYS A 244 11.45 -5.88 43.21
N THR A 245 12.29 -6.34 44.14
CA THR A 245 13.66 -6.77 43.84
C THR A 245 13.96 -8.13 44.43
N PHE A 246 14.25 -9.12 43.59
CA PHE A 246 14.72 -10.45 43.97
C PHE A 246 16.22 -10.54 43.72
N ASP A 247 17.02 -10.54 44.77
CA ASP A 247 18.47 -10.39 44.68
C ASP A 247 19.22 -11.51 45.41
N SER A 248 20.11 -12.19 44.70
CA SER A 248 21.05 -13.16 45.27
C SER A 248 20.39 -14.30 46.05
N ASN A 249 19.18 -14.73 45.64
CA ASN A 249 18.46 -15.83 46.28
C ASN A 249 18.88 -17.19 45.70
N PHE A 250 18.67 -18.25 46.47
CA PHE A 250 19.11 -19.60 46.12
C PHE A 250 17.97 -20.62 46.19
N ALA A 251 17.80 -21.41 45.14
CA ALA A 251 16.94 -22.58 45.13
C ALA A 251 17.72 -23.84 44.74
N ARG A 252 17.50 -24.95 45.46
CA ARG A 252 18.12 -26.24 45.14
C ARG A 252 17.52 -26.90 43.90
N VAL A 253 16.24 -26.65 43.66
CA VAL A 253 15.48 -27.17 42.52
C VAL A 253 15.33 -26.04 41.50
N ASN A 254 14.18 -25.40 41.35
CA ASN A 254 13.96 -24.43 40.27
C ASN A 254 13.71 -23.01 40.79
N GLY A 255 13.88 -22.00 39.93
CA GLY A 255 13.46 -20.63 40.24
C GLY A 255 14.26 -20.03 41.39
N GLY A 256 15.55 -19.73 41.14
CA GLY A 256 16.42 -19.14 42.17
C GLY A 256 15.83 -17.87 42.76
N GLY A 257 15.31 -16.99 41.89
CA GLY A 257 14.52 -15.83 42.29
C GLY A 257 13.08 -16.20 42.60
N ILE A 258 12.35 -16.66 41.58
CA ILE A 258 10.90 -16.90 41.65
C ILE A 258 10.53 -18.22 40.97
N MET A 259 9.65 -18.99 41.60
CA MET A 259 8.99 -20.16 41.01
C MET A 259 7.48 -19.92 40.85
N PHE A 260 6.97 -20.07 39.64
CA PHE A 260 5.54 -20.08 39.31
C PHE A 260 5.06 -21.51 39.04
N LYS A 261 4.00 -21.94 39.73
CA LYS A 261 3.39 -23.26 39.53
C LYS A 261 1.88 -23.18 39.50
N ASN A 262 1.26 -23.56 38.38
CA ASN A 262 -0.20 -23.45 38.18
C ASN A 262 -0.71 -22.05 38.52
N SER A 263 -0.03 -21.00 38.03
CA SER A 263 -0.27 -19.61 38.44
C SER A 263 -0.26 -18.64 37.26
N PHE A 264 -0.98 -17.53 37.40
CA PHE A 264 -1.09 -16.46 36.41
C PHE A 264 -0.76 -15.11 37.07
N ALA A 265 0.47 -15.00 37.59
CA ALA A 265 0.92 -13.80 38.28
C ALA A 265 1.21 -12.65 37.30
N THR A 266 1.11 -11.41 37.79
CA THR A 266 1.58 -10.22 37.08
C THR A 266 2.83 -9.69 37.78
N LEU A 267 3.88 -9.46 37.01
CA LEU A 267 5.13 -8.85 37.42
C LEU A 267 5.27 -7.54 36.66
N ASP A 268 5.44 -6.45 37.39
CA ASP A 268 5.57 -5.12 36.82
C ASP A 268 6.77 -4.40 37.44
N CYS A 269 7.62 -3.79 36.61
CA CYS A 269 8.78 -3.02 37.01
C CYS A 269 9.70 -3.73 38.02
N THR A 270 9.77 -5.06 37.95
CA THR A 270 10.45 -5.90 38.95
C THR A 270 11.86 -6.29 38.48
N VAL A 271 12.82 -6.25 39.39
CA VAL A 271 14.23 -6.60 39.13
C VAL A 271 14.56 -7.95 39.76
N ILE A 272 15.06 -8.89 38.97
CA ILE A 272 15.43 -10.24 39.39
C ILE A 272 16.90 -10.43 39.03
N LYS A 273 17.79 -10.36 40.02
CA LYS A 273 19.22 -10.33 39.76
C LYS A 273 20.07 -11.25 40.63
N GLY A 274 21.13 -11.80 40.05
CA GLY A 274 22.14 -12.58 40.77
C GLY A 274 21.59 -13.84 41.44
N ASN A 275 20.39 -14.31 41.07
CA ASN A 275 19.77 -15.45 41.70
C ASN A 275 20.30 -16.76 41.12
N GLN A 276 20.34 -17.79 41.97
CA GLN A 276 20.87 -19.10 41.63
C GLN A 276 19.80 -20.18 41.76
N GLY A 277 19.51 -20.86 40.66
CA GLY A 277 18.76 -22.11 40.64
C GLY A 277 19.72 -23.26 40.38
N ARG A 278 19.87 -24.21 41.30
CA ARG A 278 20.76 -25.36 41.03
C ARG A 278 20.16 -26.31 39.98
N GLY A 279 18.83 -26.42 39.91
CA GLY A 279 18.08 -27.04 38.81
C GLY A 279 17.92 -26.09 37.63
N HIS A 280 16.67 -25.76 37.28
CA HIS A 280 16.33 -24.89 36.15
C HIS A 280 15.87 -23.49 36.57
N GLY A 281 16.02 -22.48 35.71
CA GLY A 281 15.46 -21.15 35.95
C GLY A 281 16.19 -20.39 37.04
N GLY A 282 17.39 -19.87 36.76
CA GLY A 282 18.18 -19.13 37.74
C GLY A 282 17.41 -17.92 38.29
N GLY A 283 16.79 -17.14 37.40
CA GLY A 283 15.91 -16.03 37.75
C GLY A 283 14.48 -16.51 38.02
N ILE A 284 13.79 -16.94 36.96
CA ILE A 284 12.39 -17.38 36.99
C ILE A 284 12.28 -18.81 36.46
N ALA A 285 11.46 -19.62 37.12
CA ALA A 285 10.97 -20.87 36.55
C ALA A 285 9.43 -20.88 36.51
N CYS A 286 8.86 -21.29 35.38
CA CYS A 286 7.43 -21.41 35.14
C CYS A 286 7.07 -22.87 34.87
N GLU A 287 6.10 -23.40 35.62
CA GLU A 287 5.54 -24.74 35.41
C GLU A 287 4.00 -24.62 35.33
N ASN A 288 3.42 -25.01 34.18
CA ASN A 288 1.98 -24.88 33.92
C ASN A 288 1.44 -23.49 34.29
N SER A 289 2.18 -22.44 33.92
CA SER A 289 1.93 -21.07 34.34
C SER A 289 2.09 -20.10 33.17
N SER A 290 1.24 -19.07 33.12
CA SER A 290 1.33 -18.03 32.08
C SER A 290 1.39 -16.65 32.74
N PRO A 291 2.50 -16.30 33.40
CA PRO A 291 2.64 -15.01 34.04
C PRO A 291 2.75 -13.88 33.00
N GLN A 292 2.24 -12.70 33.35
CA GLN A 292 2.51 -11.45 32.64
C GLN A 292 3.72 -10.79 33.27
N ILE A 293 4.74 -10.47 32.47
CA ILE A 293 6.00 -9.90 32.93
C ILE A 293 6.26 -8.63 32.11
N ILE A 294 6.16 -7.48 32.75
CA ILE A 294 6.12 -6.18 32.09
C ILE A 294 7.21 -5.28 32.68
N ASP A 295 8.00 -4.64 31.82
CA ASP A 295 9.04 -3.68 32.21
C ASP A 295 10.03 -4.25 33.26
N CYS A 296 10.24 -5.56 33.24
CA CYS A 296 11.09 -6.27 34.20
C CYS A 296 12.52 -6.46 33.69
N VAL A 297 13.45 -6.59 34.65
CA VAL A 297 14.88 -6.82 34.36
C VAL A 297 15.33 -8.11 35.03
N LEU A 298 15.80 -9.06 34.25
CA LEU A 298 16.42 -10.31 34.70
C LEU A 298 17.91 -10.25 34.38
N ASP A 299 18.73 -10.00 35.41
CA ASP A 299 20.16 -9.71 35.24
C ASP A 299 21.06 -10.67 36.02
N ALA A 300 22.05 -11.27 35.35
CA ALA A 300 23.09 -12.08 36.00
C ALA A 300 22.57 -13.24 36.86
N ASN A 301 21.40 -13.79 36.51
CA ASN A 301 20.90 -15.00 37.14
C ASN A 301 21.54 -16.23 36.49
N TYR A 302 21.69 -17.30 37.27
CA TYR A 302 22.43 -18.44 36.77
C TYR A 302 21.96 -19.78 37.31
N THR A 303 22.20 -20.81 36.51
CA THR A 303 22.10 -22.22 36.90
C THR A 303 23.48 -22.88 36.99
N THR A 304 23.57 -23.97 37.75
CA THR A 304 24.83 -24.72 37.90
C THR A 304 24.78 -26.16 37.41
N ASP A 305 23.60 -26.77 37.33
CA ASP A 305 23.49 -28.18 36.93
C ASP A 305 22.65 -28.36 35.65
N PHE A 306 21.77 -27.41 35.26
CA PHE A 306 20.84 -27.53 34.12
C PHE A 306 20.53 -26.17 33.45
N ASP A 307 19.35 -26.02 32.85
CA ASP A 307 18.98 -25.00 31.85
C ASP A 307 18.32 -23.71 32.37
N GLY A 308 18.27 -22.68 31.52
CA GLY A 308 17.44 -21.50 31.75
C GLY A 308 18.04 -20.54 32.77
N GLY A 309 19.16 -19.89 32.45
CA GLY A 309 19.83 -18.97 33.38
C GLY A 309 18.90 -17.84 33.83
N GLY A 310 18.26 -17.17 32.88
CA GLY A 310 17.26 -16.13 33.14
C GLY A 310 15.89 -16.72 33.44
N ILE A 311 15.29 -17.37 32.44
CA ILE A 311 13.93 -17.92 32.48
C ILE A 311 13.92 -19.36 31.98
N TYR A 312 13.19 -20.21 32.70
CA TYR A 312 12.85 -21.56 32.27
C TYR A 312 11.33 -21.75 32.20
N ASN A 313 10.82 -22.13 31.02
CA ASN A 313 9.40 -22.38 30.78
C ASN A 313 9.14 -23.87 30.54
N TRP A 314 8.30 -24.46 31.38
CA TRP A 314 7.79 -25.83 31.25
C TRP A 314 6.27 -25.78 31.09
N GLU A 315 5.77 -26.18 29.91
CA GLU A 315 4.33 -26.16 29.56
C GLU A 315 3.69 -24.80 29.95
N SER A 316 4.40 -23.72 29.64
CA SER A 316 4.12 -22.38 30.18
C SER A 316 4.24 -21.32 29.09
N SER A 317 3.25 -20.44 28.99
CA SER A 317 3.19 -19.38 27.97
C SER A 317 3.26 -18.00 28.61
N PRO A 318 4.43 -17.57 29.13
CA PRO A 318 4.57 -16.23 29.69
C PRO A 318 4.36 -15.17 28.60
N HIS A 319 3.78 -14.03 28.99
CA HIS A 319 3.71 -12.84 28.15
C HIS A 319 4.72 -11.82 28.69
N MET A 320 5.78 -11.55 27.93
CA MET A 320 6.83 -10.62 28.29
C MET A 320 6.77 -9.37 27.41
N LEU A 321 6.67 -8.21 28.03
CA LEU A 321 6.58 -6.92 27.34
C LEU A 321 7.65 -5.97 27.86
N ARG A 322 8.47 -5.40 26.96
CA ARG A 322 9.53 -4.42 27.28
C ARG A 322 10.51 -4.89 28.36
N CYS A 323 10.78 -6.19 28.40
CA CYS A 323 11.64 -6.80 29.40
C CYS A 323 13.10 -6.89 28.93
N LYS A 324 14.03 -6.91 29.89
CA LYS A 324 15.46 -7.11 29.66
C LYS A 324 15.93 -8.41 30.30
N ILE A 325 16.37 -9.36 29.49
CA ILE A 325 16.96 -10.63 29.92
C ILE A 325 18.45 -10.58 29.61
N VAL A 326 19.25 -10.18 30.61
CA VAL A 326 20.64 -9.78 30.40
C VAL A 326 21.65 -10.53 31.27
N ASN A 327 22.82 -10.84 30.71
CA ASN A 327 23.96 -11.43 31.42
C ASN A 327 23.67 -12.73 32.18
N ASN A 328 22.60 -13.45 31.83
CA ASN A 328 22.23 -14.68 32.53
C ASN A 328 23.06 -15.85 32.02
N ARG A 329 23.30 -16.83 32.89
CA ARG A 329 24.19 -17.96 32.60
C ARG A 329 23.51 -19.30 32.84
N SER A 330 23.53 -20.16 31.84
CA SER A 330 23.17 -21.57 31.98
C SER A 330 24.40 -22.47 32.10
N ALA A 331 24.29 -23.54 32.87
CA ALA A 331 25.31 -24.59 32.91
C ALA A 331 25.22 -25.53 31.70
N ASP A 332 24.05 -25.62 31.08
CA ASP A 332 23.75 -26.43 29.91
C ASP A 332 23.12 -25.51 28.83
N ASP A 333 21.81 -25.52 28.63
CA ASP A 333 21.15 -24.79 27.53
C ASP A 333 20.37 -23.55 27.98
N GLY A 334 20.10 -22.61 27.06
CA GLY A 334 19.18 -21.49 27.30
C GLY A 334 19.69 -20.50 28.35
N GLY A 335 20.79 -19.79 28.07
CA GLY A 335 21.37 -18.81 29.00
C GLY A 335 20.37 -17.74 29.42
N GLY A 336 19.67 -17.14 28.45
CA GLY A 336 18.60 -16.18 28.67
C GLY A 336 17.25 -16.86 28.90
N ILE A 337 16.71 -17.48 27.86
CA ILE A 337 15.37 -18.09 27.83
C ILE A 337 15.47 -19.54 27.38
N HIS A 338 14.87 -20.44 28.14
CA HIS A 338 14.70 -21.84 27.78
C HIS A 338 13.22 -22.22 27.76
N SER A 339 12.69 -22.64 26.61
CA SER A 339 11.30 -23.03 26.41
C SER A 339 11.18 -24.50 26.01
N TYR A 340 10.41 -25.27 26.80
CA TYR A 340 10.34 -26.72 26.71
C TYR A 340 8.89 -27.23 26.65
N ARG A 341 8.57 -28.08 25.66
CA ARG A 341 7.28 -28.77 25.36
C ARG A 341 6.19 -27.96 24.62
N GLU A 342 5.24 -28.71 24.04
CA GLU A 342 4.11 -28.32 23.15
C GLU A 342 3.27 -27.11 23.59
N LEU A 343 3.23 -26.78 24.89
CA LEU A 343 2.41 -25.68 25.43
C LEU A 343 3.22 -24.45 25.86
N SER A 344 4.51 -24.39 25.49
CA SER A 344 5.40 -23.29 25.84
C SER A 344 5.41 -22.18 24.78
N ASN A 345 4.23 -21.65 24.47
CA ASN A 345 3.99 -20.67 23.39
C ASN A 345 3.95 -19.23 23.94
N GLY A 346 5.02 -18.85 24.63
CA GLY A 346 5.15 -17.50 25.19
C GLY A 346 5.17 -16.41 24.11
N ILE A 347 4.73 -15.21 24.48
CA ILE A 347 4.76 -14.02 23.61
C ILE A 347 5.79 -13.06 24.20
N PHE A 348 6.73 -12.61 23.38
CA PHE A 348 7.79 -11.68 23.75
C PHE A 348 7.71 -10.46 22.83
N GLU A 349 7.44 -9.30 23.40
CA GLU A 349 7.26 -8.05 22.67
C GLU A 349 8.23 -6.99 23.19
N GLN A 350 8.98 -6.36 22.28
CA GLN A 350 9.89 -5.26 22.61
C GLN A 350 10.93 -5.64 23.68
N CYS A 351 11.28 -6.93 23.74
CA CYS A 351 12.21 -7.47 24.73
C CYS A 351 13.65 -7.48 24.21
N GLU A 352 14.61 -7.26 25.12
CA GLU A 352 16.04 -7.34 24.85
C GLU A 352 16.64 -8.59 25.55
N VAL A 353 17.18 -9.52 24.78
CA VAL A 353 17.91 -10.72 25.24
C VAL A 353 19.38 -10.53 24.93
N ARG A 354 20.18 -10.17 25.95
CA ARG A 354 21.56 -9.73 25.72
C ARG A 354 22.63 -10.28 26.65
N GLY A 355 23.80 -10.60 26.10
CA GLY A 355 24.97 -10.92 26.92
C GLY A 355 24.83 -12.23 27.68
N ASN A 356 23.88 -13.08 27.31
CA ASN A 356 23.63 -14.33 28.00
C ASN A 356 24.61 -15.41 27.53
N LEU A 357 24.95 -16.33 28.43
CA LEU A 357 25.94 -17.38 28.23
C LEU A 357 25.31 -18.75 28.48
N ALA A 358 25.46 -19.68 27.53
CA ALA A 358 25.18 -21.10 27.73
C ALA A 358 26.44 -21.89 27.45
N ASN A 359 26.80 -22.84 28.32
CA ASN A 359 27.91 -23.75 28.02
C ASN A 359 27.53 -24.75 26.92
N GLY A 360 26.24 -25.07 26.78
CA GLY A 360 25.66 -25.83 25.69
C GLY A 360 25.15 -24.91 24.58
N GLU A 361 23.84 -24.87 24.41
CA GLU A 361 23.17 -24.39 23.19
C GLU A 361 22.19 -23.25 23.48
N GLY A 362 21.91 -22.42 22.47
CA GLY A 362 20.84 -21.40 22.53
C GLY A 362 21.06 -20.37 23.63
N ALA A 363 22.21 -19.71 23.64
CA ALA A 363 22.59 -18.86 24.78
C ALA A 363 21.63 -17.70 25.02
N GLY A 364 21.12 -17.07 23.97
CA GLY A 364 19.99 -16.15 24.08
C GLY A 364 18.70 -16.92 24.35
N ILE A 365 18.27 -17.71 23.37
CA ILE A 365 16.99 -18.41 23.35
C ILE A 365 17.19 -19.86 22.93
N TRP A 366 16.59 -20.78 23.66
CA TRP A 366 16.53 -22.20 23.30
C TRP A 366 15.08 -22.68 23.30
N VAL A 367 14.65 -23.34 22.23
CA VAL A 367 13.27 -23.85 22.06
C VAL A 367 13.28 -25.29 21.56
N THR A 368 12.45 -26.14 22.18
CA THR A 368 12.31 -27.54 21.75
C THR A 368 10.90 -28.14 21.91
N LEU A 369 10.73 -29.35 21.36
CA LEU A 369 9.59 -30.26 21.56
C LEU A 369 8.28 -29.54 21.25
N ASP A 370 8.11 -29.16 19.98
CA ASP A 370 6.89 -28.53 19.47
C ASP A 370 6.56 -27.14 20.05
N GLY A 371 7.51 -26.52 20.78
CA GLY A 371 7.36 -25.15 21.26
C GLY A 371 7.25 -24.14 20.11
N ALA A 372 6.28 -23.22 20.20
CA ALA A 372 6.02 -22.19 19.21
C ALA A 372 5.88 -20.78 19.84
N PRO A 373 6.93 -20.27 20.52
CA PRO A 373 6.91 -18.90 21.03
C PRO A 373 6.95 -17.86 19.91
N THR A 374 6.35 -16.69 20.17
CA THR A 374 6.30 -15.56 19.24
C THR A 374 7.14 -14.41 19.76
N PHE A 375 7.99 -13.84 18.92
CA PHE A 375 8.84 -12.69 19.21
C PHE A 375 8.54 -11.55 18.24
N ILE A 376 8.25 -10.36 18.78
CA ILE A 376 7.88 -9.17 18.01
C ILE A 376 8.71 -7.99 18.52
N ASP A 377 9.35 -7.26 17.60
CA ASP A 377 10.18 -6.09 17.93
C ASP A 377 11.29 -6.41 18.96
N CYS A 378 11.79 -7.64 18.96
CA CYS A 378 12.78 -8.10 19.93
C CYS A 378 14.21 -7.91 19.43
N ILE A 379 15.13 -7.72 20.38
CA ILE A 379 16.57 -7.63 20.12
C ILE A 379 17.25 -8.80 20.82
N VAL A 380 17.95 -9.65 20.08
CA VAL A 380 18.76 -10.77 20.58
C VAL A 380 20.20 -10.51 20.21
N ARG A 381 21.03 -10.10 21.18
CA ARG A 381 22.39 -9.65 20.86
C ARG A 381 23.46 -10.00 21.87
N ASP A 382 24.71 -10.02 21.43
CA ASP A 382 25.87 -10.25 22.30
C ASP A 382 25.80 -11.57 23.10
N ASN A 383 25.01 -12.57 22.68
CA ASN A 383 24.87 -13.84 23.40
C ASN A 383 25.93 -14.84 22.93
N THR A 384 26.40 -15.71 23.82
CA THR A 384 27.50 -16.66 23.53
C THR A 384 27.13 -18.08 23.92
N ALA A 385 27.09 -18.99 22.94
CA ALA A 385 26.85 -20.43 23.16
C ALA A 385 28.15 -21.22 22.98
N GLY A 386 28.36 -22.21 23.86
CA GLY A 386 29.52 -23.10 23.80
C GLY A 386 29.46 -24.14 22.68
N LEU A 387 28.26 -24.41 22.12
CA LEU A 387 28.07 -25.39 21.04
C LEU A 387 27.32 -24.84 19.83
N TYR A 388 26.03 -24.55 19.93
CA TYR A 388 25.21 -24.15 18.78
C TYR A 388 24.25 -23.01 19.12
N GLY A 389 23.98 -22.13 18.16
CA GLY A 389 22.97 -21.09 18.30
C GLY A 389 23.34 -20.04 19.34
N GLY A 390 24.28 -19.15 19.00
CA GLY A 390 24.69 -18.08 19.91
C GLY A 390 23.50 -17.22 20.34
N GLY A 391 22.70 -16.77 19.37
CA GLY A 391 21.43 -16.09 19.62
C GLY A 391 20.31 -17.08 19.92
N VAL A 392 20.00 -17.96 18.98
CA VAL A 392 18.86 -18.90 19.05
C VAL A 392 19.27 -20.31 18.67
N PHE A 393 18.80 -21.30 19.42
CA PHE A 393 18.83 -22.70 19.03
C PHE A 393 17.44 -23.35 19.05
N LEU A 394 17.10 -24.05 17.97
CA LEU A 394 15.81 -24.71 17.78
C LEU A 394 15.99 -26.20 17.49
N ARG A 395 15.21 -27.05 18.17
CA ARG A 395 15.31 -28.50 18.02
C ARG A 395 14.00 -29.26 18.23
N ASN A 396 13.83 -30.41 17.59
CA ASN A 396 12.70 -31.35 17.82
C ASN A 396 11.35 -30.68 17.52
N ASN A 397 11.16 -30.30 16.27
CA ASN A 397 9.93 -29.75 15.72
C ASN A 397 9.49 -28.43 16.37
N ALA A 398 10.43 -27.55 16.74
CA ALA A 398 10.09 -26.21 17.24
C ALA A 398 9.65 -25.29 16.08
N HIS A 399 8.66 -24.42 16.32
CA HIS A 399 8.08 -23.54 15.29
C HIS A 399 7.93 -22.09 15.76
N PRO A 400 8.99 -21.42 16.26
CA PRO A 400 8.86 -20.05 16.70
C PRO A 400 8.64 -19.09 15.53
N THR A 401 7.97 -17.97 15.80
CA THR A 401 7.81 -16.86 14.85
C THR A 401 8.58 -15.65 15.33
N PHE A 402 9.38 -15.06 14.44
CA PHE A 402 10.10 -13.81 14.66
C PHE A 402 9.64 -12.76 13.66
N THR A 403 9.16 -11.63 14.18
CA THR A 403 8.69 -10.50 13.36
C THR A 403 9.39 -9.22 13.81
N ASN A 404 10.00 -8.51 12.85
CA ASN A 404 10.72 -7.27 13.12
C ASN A 404 11.78 -7.38 14.23
N CYS A 405 12.49 -8.52 14.27
CA CYS A 405 13.51 -8.80 15.28
C CYS A 405 14.92 -8.52 14.75
N ASP A 406 15.83 -8.13 15.65
CA ASP A 406 17.26 -7.94 15.36
C ASP A 406 18.10 -9.00 16.10
N PHE A 407 18.85 -9.80 15.35
CA PHE A 407 19.83 -10.77 15.85
C PHE A 407 21.23 -10.25 15.55
N ASP A 408 21.88 -9.66 16.56
CA ASP A 408 23.12 -8.92 16.36
C ASP A 408 24.29 -9.42 17.21
N SER A 409 25.46 -9.59 16.62
CA SER A 409 26.70 -9.82 17.38
C SER A 409 26.66 -11.04 18.31
N ASN A 410 25.86 -12.07 17.98
CA ASN A 410 25.82 -13.31 18.73
C ASN A 410 26.93 -14.26 18.26
N THR A 411 27.46 -15.05 19.19
CA THR A 411 28.62 -15.92 18.97
C THR A 411 28.31 -17.36 19.32
N SER A 412 28.66 -18.29 18.43
CA SER A 412 28.67 -19.73 18.70
C SER A 412 30.08 -20.28 18.50
N LEU A 413 30.57 -21.09 19.45
CA LEU A 413 31.83 -21.83 19.28
C LEU A 413 31.68 -23.10 18.41
N GLY A 414 30.49 -23.31 17.82
CA GLY A 414 30.24 -24.30 16.78
C GLY A 414 29.46 -23.64 15.64
N ASN A 415 28.22 -24.08 15.40
CA ASN A 415 27.41 -23.63 14.26
C ASN A 415 26.29 -22.65 14.66
N GLY A 416 25.94 -21.74 13.73
CA GLY A 416 24.80 -20.83 13.90
C GLY A 416 25.10 -19.73 14.92
N GLY A 417 25.90 -18.72 14.54
CA GLY A 417 26.20 -17.59 15.42
C GLY A 417 24.93 -16.86 15.84
N GLY A 418 24.10 -16.50 14.85
CA GLY A 418 22.77 -15.94 15.07
C GLY A 418 21.77 -17.03 15.45
N LEU A 419 21.47 -17.93 14.52
CA LEU A 419 20.47 -18.97 14.68
C LEU A 419 21.02 -20.34 14.23
N SER A 420 20.78 -21.39 15.02
CA SER A 420 20.97 -22.78 14.60
C SER A 420 19.65 -23.54 14.72
N ILE A 421 19.25 -24.21 13.64
CA ILE A 421 17.94 -24.82 13.46
C ILE A 421 18.13 -26.29 13.12
N ARG A 422 17.60 -27.17 13.98
CA ARG A 422 17.66 -28.63 13.83
C ARG A 422 16.26 -29.23 13.82
N GLN A 423 15.89 -29.99 12.80
CA GLN A 423 14.58 -30.68 12.75
C GLN A 423 13.39 -29.76 13.14
N SER A 424 13.41 -28.48 12.76
CA SER A 424 12.50 -27.43 13.27
C SER A 424 12.15 -26.44 12.15
N GLN A 425 11.05 -25.69 12.32
CA GLN A 425 10.48 -24.86 11.24
C GLN A 425 10.16 -23.42 11.68
N PRO A 426 11.17 -22.55 11.88
CA PRO A 426 10.91 -21.17 12.23
C PRO A 426 10.43 -20.33 11.05
N THR A 427 9.62 -19.31 11.35
CA THR A 427 9.27 -18.24 10.41
C THR A 427 9.91 -16.93 10.84
N LEU A 428 10.64 -16.28 9.93
CA LEU A 428 11.27 -14.99 10.14
C LEU A 428 10.71 -14.00 9.12
N SER A 429 10.19 -12.87 9.61
CA SER A 429 9.66 -11.80 8.76
C SER A 429 10.19 -10.43 9.19
N ASN A 430 10.65 -9.64 8.22
CA ASN A 430 11.17 -8.29 8.46
C ASN A 430 12.31 -8.25 9.50
N CYS A 431 13.11 -9.33 9.58
CA CYS A 431 14.17 -9.46 10.58
C CYS A 431 15.53 -9.03 10.04
N ARG A 432 16.42 -8.62 10.95
CA ARG A 432 17.83 -8.35 10.67
C ARG A 432 18.68 -9.39 11.40
N ILE A 433 19.55 -10.09 10.68
CA ILE A 433 20.50 -11.06 11.23
C ILE A 433 21.89 -10.56 10.84
N ARG A 434 22.58 -9.90 11.77
CA ARG A 434 23.81 -9.20 11.45
C ARG A 434 24.95 -9.36 12.44
N SER A 435 26.18 -9.22 11.95
CA SER A 435 27.40 -9.27 12.77
C SER A 435 27.58 -10.54 13.61
N ASN A 436 26.86 -11.63 13.31
CA ASN A 436 26.94 -12.85 14.10
C ASN A 436 28.13 -13.71 13.67
N SER A 437 28.70 -14.48 14.60
CA SER A 437 29.92 -15.27 14.39
C SER A 437 29.74 -16.72 14.80
N ALA A 438 30.18 -17.63 13.94
CA ALA A 438 30.29 -19.06 14.20
C ALA A 438 31.73 -19.53 13.95
N ASP A 439 32.29 -20.34 14.84
CA ASP A 439 33.62 -20.93 14.62
C ASP A 439 33.60 -21.98 13.48
N ASP A 440 32.46 -22.65 13.28
CA ASP A 440 32.27 -23.65 12.22
C ASP A 440 31.43 -23.10 11.05
N GLU A 441 30.13 -23.39 10.97
CA GLU A 441 29.28 -23.04 9.82
C GLU A 441 28.10 -22.12 10.17
N GLY A 442 27.62 -21.36 9.18
CA GLY A 442 26.39 -20.58 9.32
C GLY A 442 26.53 -19.43 10.31
N GLY A 443 27.35 -18.43 10.00
CA GLY A 443 27.60 -17.30 10.90
C GLY A 443 26.29 -16.61 11.31
N GLY A 444 25.42 -16.35 10.34
CA GLY A 444 24.07 -15.87 10.56
C GLY A 444 23.11 -17.01 10.93
N VAL A 445 22.90 -17.94 10.00
CA VAL A 445 21.92 -19.03 10.12
C VAL A 445 22.53 -20.38 9.73
N HIS A 446 22.32 -21.40 10.55
CA HIS A 446 22.66 -22.78 10.24
C HIS A 446 21.41 -23.68 10.30
N LEU A 447 21.15 -24.43 9.23
CA LEU A 447 20.04 -25.39 9.12
C LEU A 447 20.57 -26.81 8.95
N TRP A 448 20.12 -27.74 9.79
CA TRP A 448 20.59 -29.13 9.73
C TRP A 448 19.56 -30.17 10.15
N GLU A 449 19.77 -31.39 9.67
CA GLU A 449 18.93 -32.56 9.95
C GLU A 449 17.43 -32.28 9.70
N ALA A 450 17.01 -32.04 8.45
CA ALA A 450 15.62 -31.80 8.08
C ALA A 450 14.98 -30.59 8.80
N ALA A 451 15.73 -29.50 8.95
CA ALA A 451 15.17 -28.20 9.32
C ALA A 451 14.48 -27.54 8.11
N GLU A 452 13.47 -26.70 8.35
CA GLU A 452 12.74 -25.99 7.29
C GLU A 452 12.48 -24.53 7.68
N ALA A 453 13.33 -23.58 7.29
CA ALA A 453 13.09 -22.17 7.60
C ALA A 453 12.38 -21.43 6.46
N VAL A 454 11.45 -20.55 6.86
CA VAL A 454 10.83 -19.56 5.98
C VAL A 454 11.34 -18.18 6.39
N VAL A 455 11.96 -17.47 5.45
CA VAL A 455 12.60 -16.17 5.68
C VAL A 455 12.06 -15.17 4.64
N THR A 456 11.38 -14.12 5.10
CA THR A 456 10.72 -13.16 4.20
C THR A 456 11.09 -11.73 4.58
N ASN A 457 11.41 -10.89 3.60
CA ASN A 457 11.74 -9.47 3.83
C ASN A 457 12.88 -9.27 4.84
N CYS A 458 13.89 -10.15 4.85
CA CYS A 458 14.94 -10.11 5.87
C CYS A 458 16.28 -9.63 5.31
N LEU A 459 17.06 -9.02 6.18
CA LEU A 459 18.47 -8.69 5.97
C LEU A 459 19.35 -9.70 6.70
N ILE A 460 20.29 -10.33 5.99
CA ILE A 460 21.32 -11.22 6.54
C ILE A 460 22.68 -10.62 6.15
N ALA A 461 23.31 -9.90 7.07
CA ALA A 461 24.47 -9.08 6.73
C ALA A 461 25.65 -9.19 7.69
N ASP A 462 26.88 -9.02 7.21
CA ASP A 462 28.08 -8.90 8.05
C ASP A 462 28.33 -10.10 8.99
N ASN A 463 27.74 -11.26 8.70
CA ASN A 463 27.95 -12.45 9.52
C ASN A 463 29.23 -13.18 9.08
N SER A 464 29.83 -13.93 10.01
CA SER A 464 31.09 -14.62 9.78
C SER A 464 31.08 -16.08 10.24
N ALA A 465 31.69 -16.97 9.44
CA ALA A 465 31.85 -18.39 9.76
C ALA A 465 33.27 -18.86 9.48
N GLY A 466 33.84 -19.69 10.35
CA GLY A 466 35.18 -20.26 10.16
C GLY A 466 35.28 -21.30 9.04
N LEU A 467 34.16 -21.93 8.63
CA LEU A 467 34.09 -22.94 7.57
C LEU A 467 33.25 -22.49 6.37
N ASN A 468 31.98 -22.88 6.26
CA ASN A 468 31.13 -22.58 5.11
C ASN A 468 29.90 -21.76 5.54
N GLY A 469 29.32 -21.00 4.61
CA GLY A 469 28.06 -20.30 4.87
C GLY A 469 28.24 -19.14 5.84
N GLY A 470 28.97 -18.09 5.45
CA GLY A 470 29.17 -16.92 6.30
C GLY A 470 27.83 -16.33 6.77
N GLY A 471 26.91 -16.15 5.83
CA GLY A 471 25.53 -15.79 6.10
C GLY A 471 24.71 -17.01 6.49
N ILE A 472 24.59 -17.98 5.57
CA ILE A 472 23.70 -19.13 5.72
C ILE A 472 24.42 -20.44 5.36
N SER A 473 24.31 -21.46 6.22
CA SER A 473 24.69 -22.85 5.89
C SER A 473 23.48 -23.78 6.00
N THR A 474 23.36 -24.73 5.08
CA THR A 474 22.31 -25.75 5.07
C THR A 474 22.87 -27.15 4.87
N ASN A 475 22.37 -28.12 5.65
CA ASN A 475 22.77 -29.53 5.58
C ASN A 475 21.53 -30.43 5.70
N GLN A 476 21.19 -31.17 4.65
CA GLN A 476 19.99 -32.02 4.59
C GLN A 476 18.71 -31.28 5.04
N SER A 477 18.55 -30.02 4.64
CA SER A 477 17.50 -29.12 5.14
C SER A 477 16.90 -28.25 4.04
N THR A 478 15.78 -27.58 4.33
CA THR A 478 15.07 -26.69 3.42
C THR A 478 15.19 -25.23 3.86
N LEU A 479 15.56 -24.35 2.93
CA LEU A 479 15.46 -22.90 3.11
C LEU A 479 14.52 -22.35 2.03
N THR A 480 13.51 -21.60 2.45
CA THR A 480 12.69 -20.76 1.58
C THR A 480 12.93 -19.31 1.94
N ALA A 481 13.62 -18.57 1.07
CA ALA A 481 13.89 -17.15 1.25
C ALA A 481 13.21 -16.34 0.15
N THR A 482 12.42 -15.34 0.56
CA THR A 482 11.67 -14.48 -0.35
C THR A 482 11.95 -13.02 -0.03
N ASN A 483 12.29 -12.22 -1.04
CA ASN A 483 12.51 -10.79 -0.88
C ASN A 483 13.58 -10.47 0.17
N CYS A 484 14.71 -11.17 0.13
CA CYS A 484 15.76 -11.08 1.16
C CYS A 484 17.06 -10.49 0.60
N LEU A 485 17.79 -9.78 1.46
CA LEU A 485 19.11 -9.24 1.17
C LEU A 485 20.17 -10.01 1.97
N VAL A 486 21.10 -10.69 1.30
CA VAL A 486 22.17 -11.51 1.90
C VAL A 486 23.52 -10.96 1.50
N VAL A 487 24.09 -10.09 2.33
CA VAL A 487 25.18 -9.20 1.91
C VAL A 487 26.35 -9.11 2.88
N SER A 488 27.55 -8.84 2.38
CA SER A 488 28.73 -8.58 3.22
C SER A 488 29.08 -9.72 4.21
N ASN A 489 28.57 -10.93 3.99
CA ASN A 489 28.87 -12.05 4.87
C ASN A 489 30.20 -12.67 4.47
N SER A 490 30.94 -13.20 5.45
CA SER A 490 32.31 -13.66 5.25
C SER A 490 32.52 -15.08 5.74
N THR A 491 33.37 -15.82 5.03
CA THR A 491 33.77 -17.14 5.49
C THR A 491 35.20 -17.47 5.05
N ALA A 492 35.89 -18.34 5.80
CA ALA A 492 37.25 -18.74 5.46
C ALA A 492 37.31 -19.85 4.40
N ALA A 493 36.21 -20.60 4.17
CA ALA A 493 36.12 -21.56 3.06
C ALA A 493 35.27 -21.03 1.90
N GLN A 494 34.02 -21.49 1.72
CA GLN A 494 33.20 -21.14 0.55
C GLN A 494 31.73 -20.89 0.89
N GLY A 495 31.05 -20.16 -0.01
CA GLY A 495 29.65 -19.77 0.14
C GLY A 495 29.51 -18.70 1.23
N GLY A 496 30.19 -17.56 1.05
CA GLY A 496 30.10 -16.42 1.96
C GLY A 496 28.66 -16.01 2.23
N GLY A 497 27.82 -15.92 1.18
CA GLY A 497 26.39 -15.67 1.32
C GLY A 497 25.63 -16.92 1.79
N LEU A 498 25.64 -17.98 0.98
CA LEU A 498 24.95 -19.24 1.26
C LEU A 498 25.77 -20.46 0.82
N ALA A 499 25.82 -21.49 1.67
CA ALA A 499 26.39 -22.80 1.35
C ALA A 499 25.39 -23.93 1.62
N THR A 500 25.38 -24.95 0.76
CA THR A 500 24.57 -26.16 0.93
C THR A 500 25.40 -27.43 0.98
N ALA A 501 24.85 -28.46 1.63
CA ALA A 501 25.37 -29.82 1.64
C ALA A 501 24.24 -30.88 1.74
N ASN A 502 24.56 -32.12 1.37
CA ASN A 502 23.77 -33.34 1.63
C ASN A 502 22.27 -33.26 1.27
N ALA A 503 21.92 -33.09 -0.01
CA ALA A 503 20.53 -33.10 -0.49
C ALA A 503 19.63 -31.98 0.08
N SER A 504 20.22 -30.84 0.43
CA SER A 504 19.45 -29.66 0.86
C SER A 504 18.56 -29.11 -0.25
N LYS A 505 17.46 -28.46 0.14
CA LYS A 505 16.49 -27.81 -0.76
C LYS A 505 16.51 -26.30 -0.57
N ILE A 506 16.74 -25.54 -1.64
CA ILE A 506 16.85 -24.08 -1.57
C ILE A 506 15.84 -23.44 -2.51
N ASN A 507 14.91 -22.65 -1.99
CA ASN A 507 13.97 -21.86 -2.79
C ASN A 507 14.27 -20.38 -2.55
N LEU A 508 14.77 -19.69 -3.57
CA LEU A 508 15.07 -18.26 -3.53
C LEU A 508 14.20 -17.54 -4.53
N LEU A 509 13.49 -16.52 -4.06
CA LEU A 509 12.61 -15.70 -4.89
C LEU A 509 12.85 -14.23 -4.54
N HIS A 510 13.10 -13.38 -5.54
CA HIS A 510 13.29 -11.93 -5.32
C HIS A 510 14.42 -11.62 -4.32
N CYS A 511 15.54 -12.35 -4.35
CA CYS A 511 16.63 -12.16 -3.39
C CYS A 511 17.82 -11.45 -4.01
N THR A 512 18.62 -10.76 -3.20
CA THR A 512 19.89 -10.14 -3.62
C THR A 512 21.04 -10.65 -2.77
N PHE A 513 22.09 -11.17 -3.43
CA PHE A 513 23.35 -11.58 -2.81
C PHE A 513 24.48 -10.68 -3.34
N GLY A 514 25.14 -9.95 -2.43
CA GLY A 514 26.13 -8.91 -2.77
C GLY A 514 27.26 -8.81 -1.73
N GLY A 515 28.48 -8.46 -2.12
CA GLY A 515 29.55 -8.13 -1.16
C GLY A 515 30.09 -9.30 -0.32
N ASN A 516 29.69 -10.55 -0.60
CA ASN A 516 30.04 -11.67 0.27
C ASN A 516 31.49 -12.16 0.03
N ILE A 517 32.23 -12.46 1.10
CA ILE A 517 33.61 -12.95 1.06
C ILE A 517 33.62 -14.48 1.20
N GLY A 518 34.27 -15.17 0.24
CA GLY A 518 34.18 -16.63 0.08
C GLY A 518 33.17 -17.06 -0.99
N GLY A 519 32.66 -16.11 -1.78
CA GLY A 519 31.67 -16.32 -2.84
C GLY A 519 30.22 -16.03 -2.41
N GLY A 520 29.33 -15.95 -3.39
CA GLY A 520 27.90 -15.70 -3.18
C GLY A 520 27.18 -16.97 -2.72
N LEU A 521 26.90 -17.86 -3.68
CA LEU A 521 26.17 -19.11 -3.47
C LEU A 521 27.03 -20.32 -3.84
N ARG A 522 27.18 -21.25 -2.89
CA ARG A 522 27.71 -22.60 -3.10
C ARG A 522 26.59 -23.62 -2.97
N LEU A 523 26.23 -24.24 -4.09
CA LEU A 523 25.18 -25.25 -4.19
C LEU A 523 25.82 -26.63 -4.43
N GLU A 524 25.96 -27.42 -3.38
CA GLU A 524 26.56 -28.76 -3.42
C GLU A 524 25.55 -29.84 -3.06
N SER A 525 25.38 -30.80 -3.97
CA SER A 525 24.43 -31.91 -3.85
C SER A 525 23.06 -31.44 -3.40
N SER A 526 22.54 -30.35 -3.96
CA SER A 526 21.26 -29.75 -3.58
C SER A 526 20.23 -29.76 -4.70
N VAL A 527 18.96 -29.60 -4.33
CA VAL A 527 17.88 -29.27 -5.25
C VAL A 527 17.54 -27.80 -5.00
N SER A 528 17.68 -26.95 -6.01
CA SER A 528 17.47 -25.51 -5.81
C SER A 528 16.53 -24.96 -6.85
N ASP A 529 15.64 -24.05 -6.45
CA ASP A 529 14.84 -23.23 -7.34
C ASP A 529 15.15 -21.77 -7.04
N ILE A 530 15.84 -21.11 -7.97
CA ILE A 530 16.33 -19.74 -7.83
C ILE A 530 15.69 -18.94 -8.96
N GLU A 531 14.89 -17.96 -8.58
CA GLU A 531 14.12 -17.15 -9.52
C GLU A 531 14.13 -15.68 -9.12
N ASN A 532 14.15 -14.77 -10.10
CA ASN A 532 14.14 -13.32 -9.89
C ASN A 532 15.19 -12.88 -8.86
N THR A 533 16.41 -13.43 -8.93
CA THR A 533 17.45 -13.23 -7.92
C THR A 533 18.66 -12.55 -8.54
N VAL A 534 19.30 -11.65 -7.80
CA VAL A 534 20.56 -11.01 -8.18
C VAL A 534 21.69 -11.65 -7.39
N ILE A 535 22.75 -12.11 -8.08
CA ILE A 535 23.92 -12.75 -7.49
C ILE A 535 25.18 -12.09 -8.05
N GLY A 536 25.79 -11.19 -7.27
CA GLY A 536 26.94 -10.41 -7.70
C GLY A 536 27.79 -9.89 -6.55
N ALA A 537 28.73 -9.01 -6.89
CA ALA A 537 29.66 -8.25 -6.06
C ALA A 537 30.38 -9.06 -4.99
N SER A 538 30.51 -10.38 -5.14
CA SER A 538 31.07 -11.24 -4.11
C SER A 538 32.53 -11.57 -4.38
N ALA A 539 33.38 -11.49 -3.35
CA ALA A 539 34.77 -11.90 -3.42
C ALA A 539 34.88 -13.43 -3.40
N GLY A 540 34.87 -14.04 -4.59
CA GLY A 540 34.90 -15.48 -4.81
C GLY A 540 34.00 -15.87 -5.98
N ASN A 541 33.49 -17.11 -5.98
CA ASN A 541 32.54 -17.54 -6.99
C ASN A 541 31.13 -17.02 -6.65
N ASN A 542 30.51 -16.26 -7.55
CA ASN A 542 29.13 -15.77 -7.35
C ASN A 542 28.13 -16.93 -7.30
N LEU A 543 28.19 -17.84 -8.28
CA LEU A 543 27.41 -19.08 -8.30
C LEU A 543 28.32 -20.28 -8.58
N TYR A 544 28.39 -21.20 -7.62
CA TYR A 544 29.15 -22.44 -7.72
C TYR A 544 28.23 -23.66 -7.57
N LEU A 545 28.25 -24.55 -8.56
CA LEU A 545 27.43 -25.76 -8.64
C LEU A 545 28.30 -27.03 -8.57
N ALA A 546 27.99 -27.93 -7.64
CA ALA A 546 28.76 -29.17 -7.43
C ALA A 546 27.89 -30.35 -6.98
N GLY A 547 28.47 -31.55 -7.07
CA GLY A 547 27.95 -32.75 -6.40
C GLY A 547 26.63 -33.29 -6.97
N GLY A 548 26.37 -33.11 -8.27
CA GLY A 548 25.14 -33.54 -8.92
C GLY A 548 23.90 -32.73 -8.53
N SER A 549 24.05 -31.43 -8.25
CA SER A 549 22.93 -30.56 -7.91
C SER A 549 21.92 -30.47 -9.05
N SER A 550 20.64 -30.64 -8.74
CA SER A 550 19.53 -30.46 -9.68
C SER A 550 18.88 -29.11 -9.40
N SER A 551 19.47 -28.04 -9.92
CA SER A 551 18.99 -26.68 -9.70
C SER A 551 18.16 -26.18 -10.90
N ARG A 552 17.21 -25.28 -10.67
CA ARG A 552 16.63 -24.39 -11.65
C ARG A 552 17.11 -23.00 -11.27
N VAL A 553 17.72 -22.29 -12.22
CA VAL A 553 18.09 -20.89 -12.07
C VAL A 553 17.50 -20.19 -13.27
N ALA A 554 16.54 -19.30 -13.04
CA ALA A 554 15.80 -18.63 -14.11
C ALA A 554 15.55 -17.16 -13.75
N TYR A 555 15.39 -16.32 -14.77
CA TYR A 555 15.09 -14.89 -14.61
C TYR A 555 15.97 -14.21 -13.54
N SER A 556 17.26 -14.54 -13.53
CA SER A 556 18.21 -14.07 -12.51
C SER A 556 19.42 -13.38 -13.13
N LEU A 557 20.01 -12.42 -12.43
CA LEU A 557 21.25 -11.77 -12.83
C LEU A 557 22.42 -12.43 -12.10
N ILE A 558 23.44 -12.83 -12.85
CA ILE A 558 24.64 -13.48 -12.31
C ILE A 558 25.88 -12.77 -12.86
N GLU A 559 26.64 -12.11 -12.00
CA GLU A 559 27.74 -11.23 -12.45
C GLU A 559 28.86 -11.96 -13.22
N THR A 560 29.14 -13.20 -12.84
CA THR A 560 30.12 -14.05 -13.51
C THR A 560 29.47 -15.36 -13.95
N SER A 561 29.89 -15.90 -15.09
CA SER A 561 29.41 -17.20 -15.56
C SER A 561 29.48 -18.26 -14.44
N PRO A 562 28.47 -19.14 -14.29
CA PRO A 562 28.44 -20.12 -13.23
C PRO A 562 29.64 -21.06 -13.32
N ILE A 563 30.22 -21.39 -12.17
CA ILE A 563 31.36 -22.30 -12.10
C ILE A 563 30.87 -23.67 -11.68
N PHE A 564 31.21 -24.68 -12.47
CA PHE A 564 30.88 -26.08 -12.22
C PHE A 564 32.09 -26.82 -11.63
N SER A 565 31.85 -27.68 -10.64
CA SER A 565 32.91 -28.53 -10.08
C SER A 565 33.64 -29.31 -11.17
N GLY A 566 34.97 -29.27 -11.15
CA GLY A 566 35.81 -29.93 -12.15
C GLY A 566 35.67 -29.38 -13.57
N ASN A 567 35.01 -28.22 -13.76
CA ASN A 567 34.60 -27.67 -15.05
C ASN A 567 33.71 -28.62 -15.86
N ASP A 568 32.88 -29.43 -15.20
CA ASP A 568 31.93 -30.35 -15.82
C ASP A 568 30.52 -29.72 -15.84
N PRO A 569 30.03 -29.22 -17.00
CA PRO A 569 28.71 -28.61 -17.09
C PRO A 569 27.55 -29.58 -16.81
N SER A 570 27.79 -30.90 -16.81
CA SER A 570 26.76 -31.88 -16.43
C SER A 570 26.39 -31.85 -14.95
N GLN A 571 27.17 -31.11 -14.14
CA GLN A 571 26.90 -30.88 -12.72
C GLN A 571 25.81 -29.83 -12.48
N GLY A 572 25.27 -29.21 -13.52
CA GLY A 572 24.17 -28.26 -13.41
C GLY A 572 23.20 -28.30 -14.60
N PRO A 573 22.31 -27.31 -14.70
CA PRO A 573 21.21 -27.33 -15.65
C PRO A 573 21.73 -27.17 -17.09
N PRO A 574 21.23 -27.95 -18.07
CA PRO A 574 21.64 -27.80 -19.46
C PRO A 574 21.44 -26.37 -19.95
N HIS A 575 22.45 -25.81 -20.64
CA HIS A 575 22.42 -24.44 -21.21
C HIS A 575 22.47 -23.28 -20.22
N LEU A 576 22.55 -23.52 -18.91
CA LEU A 576 22.85 -22.46 -17.94
C LEU A 576 24.21 -21.83 -18.29
N GLY A 577 24.24 -20.50 -18.48
CA GLY A 577 25.43 -19.75 -18.86
C GLY A 577 25.72 -19.70 -20.36
N ILE A 578 24.88 -20.30 -21.21
CA ILE A 578 25.04 -20.27 -22.67
C ILE A 578 24.06 -19.26 -23.26
N LEU A 579 24.56 -18.12 -23.74
CA LEU A 579 23.74 -17.06 -24.33
C LEU A 579 23.12 -17.53 -25.65
N THR A 580 21.82 -17.79 -25.66
CA THR A 580 21.09 -18.31 -26.84
C THR A 580 19.79 -17.57 -27.10
N ALA A 581 19.41 -16.61 -26.26
CA ALA A 581 18.17 -15.88 -26.33
C ALA A 581 18.38 -14.39 -26.01
N THR A 582 17.31 -13.63 -26.18
CA THR A 582 17.19 -12.26 -25.69
C THR A 582 16.03 -12.26 -24.70
N ASN A 583 16.23 -11.72 -23.50
CA ASN A 583 15.17 -11.63 -22.50
C ASN A 583 14.23 -10.46 -22.86
N ALA A 584 13.25 -10.21 -21.99
CA ALA A 584 12.28 -9.15 -22.25
C ALA A 584 12.98 -7.79 -22.44
N ASN A 585 13.80 -7.31 -21.50
CA ASN A 585 14.44 -5.98 -21.57
C ASN A 585 15.50 -5.82 -22.68
N GLY A 586 15.69 -6.81 -23.55
CA GLY A 586 16.55 -6.71 -24.73
C GLY A 586 17.99 -7.19 -24.52
N ASP A 587 18.31 -7.66 -23.31
CA ASP A 587 19.63 -8.21 -22.99
C ASP A 587 19.82 -9.64 -23.48
N SER A 588 21.07 -9.97 -23.82
CA SER A 588 21.45 -11.34 -24.16
C SER A 588 21.35 -12.23 -22.92
N CYS A 589 20.62 -13.33 -23.03
CA CYS A 589 20.36 -14.25 -21.93
C CYS A 589 20.52 -15.71 -22.36
N ASP A 590 20.59 -16.60 -21.37
CA ASP A 590 20.49 -18.03 -21.63
C ASP A 590 19.04 -18.49 -21.86
N THR A 591 18.85 -19.79 -22.10
CA THR A 591 17.50 -20.38 -22.31
C THR A 591 16.56 -20.27 -21.10
N TYR A 592 17.07 -19.91 -19.93
CA TYR A 592 16.29 -19.72 -18.71
C TYR A 592 16.04 -18.24 -18.40
N PHE A 593 16.38 -17.35 -19.34
CA PHE A 593 16.28 -15.91 -19.21
C PHE A 593 17.17 -15.31 -18.12
N ASN A 594 18.26 -15.99 -17.75
CA ASN A 594 19.27 -15.39 -16.88
C ASN A 594 20.16 -14.44 -17.68
N VAL A 595 20.48 -13.30 -17.09
CA VAL A 595 21.42 -12.31 -17.63
C VAL A 595 22.76 -12.40 -16.90
N TYR A 596 23.83 -12.06 -17.64
CA TYR A 596 25.20 -12.18 -17.14
C TYR A 596 25.93 -10.85 -17.26
N GLY A 597 26.62 -10.45 -16.19
CA GLY A 597 27.35 -9.19 -16.10
C GLY A 597 27.04 -8.44 -14.80
N ASP A 598 27.78 -7.35 -14.60
CA ASP A 598 27.69 -6.51 -13.39
C ASP A 598 26.23 -6.17 -13.04
N ALA A 599 25.90 -6.31 -11.76
CA ALA A 599 24.59 -5.96 -11.23
C ALA A 599 24.38 -4.45 -11.18
N GLU A 600 25.47 -3.67 -11.13
CA GLU A 600 25.48 -2.21 -11.04
C GLU A 600 24.68 -1.72 -9.82
N PHE A 601 25.16 -2.02 -8.62
CA PHE A 601 24.55 -1.54 -7.36
C PHE A 601 24.88 -0.08 -7.06
N THR A 602 23.93 0.68 -6.51
CA THR A 602 24.06 2.12 -6.25
C THR A 602 25.27 2.52 -5.39
N ASP A 603 25.50 1.85 -4.25
CA ASP A 603 26.69 2.05 -3.42
C ASP A 603 27.02 0.80 -2.58
N GLU A 604 27.76 -0.14 -3.18
CA GLU A 604 28.22 -1.35 -2.52
C GLU A 604 29.03 -1.07 -1.24
N SER A 605 29.82 0.01 -1.24
CA SER A 605 30.72 0.35 -0.14
C SER A 605 29.98 0.95 1.06
N GLY A 606 28.88 1.66 0.80
CA GLY A 606 27.96 2.21 1.78
C GLY A 606 26.87 1.23 2.22
N GLY A 607 26.75 0.06 1.58
CA GLY A 607 25.75 -0.95 1.88
C GLY A 607 24.39 -0.71 1.21
N ASP A 608 24.33 0.15 0.19
CA ASP A 608 23.16 0.34 -0.66
C ASP A 608 23.22 -0.62 -1.85
N TRP A 609 22.42 -1.67 -1.75
CA TRP A 609 22.32 -2.76 -2.72
C TRP A 609 21.12 -2.61 -3.67
N SER A 610 20.54 -1.40 -3.77
CA SER A 610 19.59 -1.06 -4.83
C SER A 610 20.29 -1.00 -6.19
N LEU A 611 19.53 -1.15 -7.27
CA LEU A 611 20.05 -1.16 -8.64
C LEU A 611 20.20 0.27 -9.18
N MET A 612 21.30 0.55 -9.89
CA MET A 612 21.43 1.75 -10.71
C MET A 612 20.49 1.69 -11.92
N SER A 613 20.08 2.85 -12.45
CA SER A 613 19.16 2.96 -13.59
C SER A 613 19.67 2.29 -14.89
N SER A 614 20.97 1.98 -14.98
CA SER A 614 21.59 1.28 -16.12
C SER A 614 21.61 -0.24 -15.97
N SER A 615 21.18 -0.77 -14.82
CA SER A 615 21.30 -2.19 -14.51
C SER A 615 20.45 -3.07 -15.43
N ARG A 616 21.04 -4.19 -15.85
CA ARG A 616 20.39 -5.24 -16.66
C ARG A 616 19.31 -6.02 -15.92
N ALA A 617 19.26 -5.90 -14.59
CA ALA A 617 18.25 -6.53 -13.76
C ALA A 617 16.89 -5.80 -13.83
N ILE A 618 16.87 -4.56 -14.31
CA ILE A 618 15.65 -3.74 -14.38
C ILE A 618 14.72 -4.22 -15.50
N GLY A 619 13.45 -4.47 -15.17
CA GLY A 619 12.43 -4.93 -16.11
C GLY A 619 12.69 -6.33 -16.70
N ALA A 620 13.46 -7.17 -16.01
CA ALA A 620 13.99 -8.41 -16.56
C ALA A 620 13.47 -9.70 -15.88
N GLY A 621 12.73 -9.56 -14.77
CA GLY A 621 12.20 -10.67 -13.98
C GLY A 621 10.95 -11.33 -14.59
N ASN A 622 10.49 -12.41 -13.96
CA ASN A 622 9.25 -13.12 -14.28
C ASN A 622 8.04 -12.56 -13.51
N TRP A 623 6.82 -12.68 -14.07
CA TRP A 623 5.51 -12.26 -13.51
C TRP A 623 5.06 -12.99 -12.23
N ASN A 624 5.98 -13.57 -11.46
CA ASN A 624 5.69 -14.14 -10.14
C ASN A 624 5.69 -13.00 -9.10
N LEU A 625 4.53 -12.33 -8.98
CA LEU A 625 4.38 -11.05 -8.29
C LEU A 625 4.29 -11.19 -6.77
N LEU A 626 5.26 -10.58 -6.08
CA LEU A 626 5.05 -10.00 -4.75
C LEU A 626 4.39 -8.63 -4.91
N ALA A 627 3.60 -8.19 -3.94
CA ALA A 627 2.94 -6.89 -4.00
C ALA A 627 3.92 -5.71 -3.85
N THR A 628 4.98 -5.90 -3.06
CA THR A 628 6.02 -4.89 -2.82
C THR A 628 7.41 -5.52 -2.79
N ASP A 629 8.43 -4.69 -3.00
CA ASP A 629 9.85 -5.03 -2.84
C ASP A 629 10.30 -4.97 -1.37
N LEU A 630 11.61 -5.08 -1.10
CA LEU A 630 12.18 -5.02 0.25
C LEU A 630 12.12 -3.61 0.88
N ALA A 631 12.13 -2.55 0.06
CA ALA A 631 11.96 -1.18 0.53
C ALA A 631 10.47 -0.85 0.86
N GLY A 632 9.54 -1.69 0.40
CA GLY A 632 8.10 -1.50 0.55
C GLY A 632 7.46 -0.79 -0.65
N GLU A 633 8.22 -0.61 -1.74
CA GLU A 633 7.74 -0.01 -2.99
C GLU A 633 6.92 -1.03 -3.81
N PRO A 634 5.90 -0.59 -4.56
CA PRO A 634 5.10 -1.46 -5.43
C PRO A 634 5.95 -2.29 -6.40
N ARG A 635 5.52 -3.53 -6.69
CA ARG A 635 6.16 -4.38 -7.69
C ARG A 635 5.11 -4.95 -8.67
N PRO A 636 5.27 -4.81 -9.99
CA PRO A 636 6.37 -4.14 -10.69
C PRO A 636 6.22 -2.62 -10.67
N GLN A 637 7.32 -1.89 -10.86
CA GLN A 637 7.32 -0.42 -10.94
C GLN A 637 8.07 0.07 -12.19
N PRO A 638 7.41 0.84 -13.09
CA PRO A 638 5.99 1.21 -13.09
C PRO A 638 5.04 0.02 -13.23
N VAL A 639 3.79 0.20 -12.79
CA VAL A 639 2.73 -0.83 -12.92
C VAL A 639 2.59 -1.26 -14.39
N MET A 640 2.42 -2.57 -14.64
CA MET A 640 2.35 -3.20 -15.99
C MET A 640 3.70 -3.33 -16.72
N THR A 641 4.82 -3.13 -16.05
CA THR A 641 6.15 -3.57 -16.53
C THR A 641 6.52 -4.92 -15.93
N LEU A 642 7.62 -5.55 -16.38
CA LEU A 642 8.12 -6.74 -15.70
C LEU A 642 8.80 -6.34 -14.39
N PRO A 643 8.69 -7.16 -13.33
CA PRO A 643 9.39 -6.88 -12.09
C PRO A 643 10.90 -6.94 -12.30
N ASP A 644 11.63 -6.19 -11.50
CA ASP A 644 13.09 -6.26 -11.48
C ASP A 644 13.54 -7.60 -10.89
N MET A 645 14.73 -8.03 -11.29
CA MET A 645 15.40 -9.14 -10.61
C MET A 645 15.95 -8.63 -9.27
N GLY A 646 15.78 -9.42 -8.21
CA GLY A 646 16.37 -9.16 -6.90
C GLY A 646 15.38 -8.61 -5.87
N ALA A 647 15.92 -8.15 -4.74
CA ALA A 647 15.14 -7.71 -3.58
C ALA A 647 14.51 -6.32 -3.73
N PHE A 648 14.98 -5.50 -4.66
CA PHE A 648 14.52 -4.12 -4.87
C PHE A 648 13.82 -3.97 -6.22
N GLU A 649 12.91 -3.01 -6.29
CA GLU A 649 12.24 -2.59 -7.53
C GLU A 649 12.60 -1.13 -7.86
N SER A 650 13.11 -0.91 -9.06
CA SER A 650 13.43 0.41 -9.59
C SER A 650 12.18 1.13 -10.11
N VAL A 651 12.22 2.46 -10.19
CA VAL A 651 11.21 3.25 -10.92
C VAL A 651 11.37 3.19 -12.44
N ASP A 652 12.51 2.66 -12.92
CA ASP A 652 12.91 2.67 -14.32
C ASP A 652 12.47 1.39 -15.08
N GLY A 653 11.55 0.59 -14.53
CA GLY A 653 11.03 -0.63 -15.16
C GLY A 653 10.53 -0.39 -16.60
N PHE A 654 10.85 -1.32 -17.50
CA PHE A 654 10.54 -1.22 -18.94
C PHE A 654 9.56 -2.32 -19.39
N SER A 655 8.64 -2.00 -20.31
CA SER A 655 7.83 -2.99 -21.05
C SER A 655 8.25 -3.01 -22.54
N PRO A 656 9.11 -3.95 -22.94
CA PRO A 656 9.74 -3.96 -24.26
C PRO A 656 8.84 -4.46 -25.41
N ASP A 657 7.80 -5.25 -25.10
CA ASP A 657 6.93 -5.85 -26.13
C ASP A 657 5.66 -5.05 -26.43
N GLY A 658 5.37 -3.96 -25.71
CA GLY A 658 4.15 -3.18 -25.88
C GLY A 658 2.88 -3.85 -25.33
N LEU A 659 1.78 -3.11 -25.29
CA LEU A 659 0.48 -3.49 -24.74
C LEU A 659 -0.25 -4.49 -25.64
N PHE A 660 -0.85 -5.51 -25.02
CA PHE A 660 -1.77 -6.46 -25.63
C PHE A 660 -2.71 -7.08 -24.58
N GLY A 661 -3.85 -7.65 -25.01
CA GLY A 661 -4.73 -8.43 -24.13
C GLY A 661 -5.62 -7.60 -23.20
N SER A 662 -6.01 -8.17 -22.06
CA SER A 662 -6.92 -7.53 -21.11
C SER A 662 -6.22 -6.41 -20.33
N LEU A 663 -6.80 -5.21 -20.29
CA LEU A 663 -6.28 -4.02 -19.62
C LEU A 663 -7.21 -3.56 -18.49
N PHE A 664 -6.60 -3.11 -17.38
CA PHE A 664 -7.25 -2.51 -16.22
C PHE A 664 -6.26 -1.65 -15.44
N GLY A 665 -6.73 -0.78 -14.54
CA GLY A 665 -5.86 0.08 -13.71
C GLY A 665 -5.62 1.45 -14.35
N ALA A 666 -4.42 2.00 -14.22
CA ALA A 666 -4.07 3.32 -14.73
C ALA A 666 -2.79 3.30 -15.58
N LEU A 667 -2.77 4.07 -16.67
CA LEU A 667 -1.57 4.37 -17.47
C LEU A 667 -1.16 5.83 -17.26
N GLY A 668 0.13 6.06 -17.00
CA GLY A 668 0.72 7.37 -16.78
C GLY A 668 1.01 8.15 -18.07
N PRO A 669 1.53 9.40 -17.98
CA PRO A 669 1.82 10.27 -19.12
C PRO A 669 3.03 9.77 -19.94
N ASP A 670 2.81 8.81 -20.85
CA ASP A 670 3.85 8.28 -21.74
C ASP A 670 3.27 7.72 -23.04
N THR A 671 4.15 7.33 -23.98
CA THR A 671 3.80 6.63 -25.22
C THR A 671 3.92 5.12 -25.06
N PHE A 672 2.78 4.44 -25.05
CA PHE A 672 2.70 2.99 -24.99
C PHE A 672 2.44 2.41 -26.39
N LYS A 673 3.34 1.55 -26.86
CA LYS A 673 3.13 0.78 -28.09
C LYS A 673 2.04 -0.25 -27.86
N VAL A 674 1.10 -0.40 -28.79
CA VAL A 674 0.06 -1.43 -28.78
C VAL A 674 0.32 -2.41 -29.91
N VAL A 675 0.76 -3.62 -29.58
CA VAL A 675 1.27 -4.60 -30.56
C VAL A 675 0.24 -5.64 -30.98
N ALA A 676 -0.84 -5.81 -30.22
CA ALA A 676 -1.97 -6.66 -30.56
C ALA A 676 -3.29 -6.08 -30.01
N ASP A 677 -4.41 -6.76 -30.27
CA ASP A 677 -5.72 -6.31 -29.79
C ASP A 677 -5.73 -6.15 -28.26
N ILE A 678 -6.28 -5.03 -27.78
CA ILE A 678 -6.46 -4.76 -26.35
C ILE A 678 -7.94 -4.78 -25.98
N VAL A 679 -8.25 -5.25 -24.78
CA VAL A 679 -9.63 -5.44 -24.29
C VAL A 679 -9.76 -4.88 -22.88
N ILE A 680 -10.77 -4.04 -22.64
CA ILE A 680 -11.22 -3.72 -21.28
C ILE A 680 -12.42 -4.63 -21.01
N ASP A 681 -12.22 -5.67 -20.21
CA ASP A 681 -13.28 -6.63 -19.88
C ASP A 681 -14.39 -6.00 -19.05
N SER A 682 -15.58 -6.62 -19.06
CA SER A 682 -16.80 -6.06 -18.47
C SER A 682 -16.76 -5.80 -16.96
N ALA A 683 -15.81 -6.38 -16.24
CA ALA A 683 -15.58 -6.16 -14.80
C ALA A 683 -14.50 -5.10 -14.51
N ASN A 684 -13.79 -4.63 -15.54
CA ASN A 684 -12.58 -3.83 -15.40
C ASN A 684 -12.82 -2.35 -15.72
N SER A 685 -11.93 -1.51 -15.19
CA SER A 685 -11.84 -0.08 -15.52
C SER A 685 -10.41 0.26 -15.89
N LEU A 686 -10.22 1.07 -16.93
CA LEU A 686 -8.94 1.61 -17.35
C LEU A 686 -8.98 3.14 -17.29
N VAL A 687 -8.01 3.73 -16.59
CA VAL A 687 -7.80 5.18 -16.48
C VAL A 687 -6.56 5.56 -17.28
N LEU A 688 -6.68 6.56 -18.16
CA LEU A 688 -5.55 7.13 -18.89
C LEU A 688 -5.26 8.53 -18.34
N ALA A 689 -4.03 8.77 -17.89
CA ALA A 689 -3.63 10.09 -17.41
C ALA A 689 -3.46 11.10 -18.57
N PRO A 690 -3.61 12.42 -18.35
CA PRO A 690 -3.28 13.44 -19.34
C PRO A 690 -1.88 13.23 -19.94
N GLY A 691 -1.72 13.39 -21.26
CA GLY A 691 -0.46 13.16 -21.98
C GLY A 691 -0.19 11.72 -22.40
N THR A 692 -1.05 10.76 -22.02
CA THR A 692 -0.91 9.36 -22.45
C THR A 692 -1.11 9.20 -23.97
N THR A 693 -0.21 8.49 -24.64
CA THR A 693 -0.33 8.12 -26.06
C THR A 693 -0.37 6.60 -26.21
N LEU A 694 -1.45 6.05 -26.78
CA LEU A 694 -1.51 4.68 -27.25
C LEU A 694 -1.17 4.63 -28.74
N LEU A 695 0.01 4.10 -29.05
CA LEU A 695 0.58 4.03 -30.39
C LEU A 695 0.39 2.62 -30.97
N PHE A 696 -0.56 2.45 -31.89
CA PHE A 696 -0.91 1.13 -32.45
C PHE A 696 0.04 0.72 -33.58
N CYS A 697 0.82 -0.34 -33.36
CA CYS A 697 1.94 -0.77 -34.23
C CYS A 697 1.53 -1.73 -35.38
N GLY A 698 0.23 -1.90 -35.63
CA GLY A 698 -0.29 -2.80 -36.66
C GLY A 698 -1.81 -2.74 -36.76
N PRO A 699 -2.47 -3.72 -37.41
CA PRO A 699 -3.92 -3.78 -37.48
C PRO A 699 -4.49 -4.32 -36.15
N SER A 700 -4.11 -3.73 -35.03
CA SER A 700 -4.66 -3.97 -33.70
C SER A 700 -5.92 -3.11 -33.50
N GLY A 701 -6.81 -3.54 -32.61
CA GLY A 701 -8.01 -2.82 -32.23
C GLY A 701 -8.16 -2.72 -30.72
N MET A 702 -9.12 -1.91 -30.29
CA MET A 702 -9.48 -1.79 -28.89
C MET A 702 -10.93 -2.19 -28.69
N GLN A 703 -11.19 -3.12 -27.77
CA GLN A 703 -12.53 -3.48 -27.34
C GLN A 703 -12.79 -2.98 -25.93
N VAL A 704 -13.86 -2.22 -25.74
CA VAL A 704 -14.27 -1.69 -24.44
C VAL A 704 -15.59 -2.36 -24.08
N SER A 705 -15.54 -3.28 -23.13
CA SER A 705 -16.71 -3.87 -22.50
C SER A 705 -16.82 -3.45 -21.03
N GLY A 706 -15.73 -3.00 -20.37
CA GLY A 706 -15.75 -2.35 -19.06
C GLY A 706 -15.80 -0.82 -19.18
N ILE A 707 -15.18 -0.10 -18.24
CA ILE A 707 -15.16 1.37 -18.21
C ILE A 707 -13.82 1.90 -18.76
N LEU A 708 -13.87 2.84 -19.70
CA LEU A 708 -12.70 3.62 -20.12
C LEU A 708 -12.84 5.06 -19.63
N ASN A 709 -11.90 5.51 -18.80
CA ASN A 709 -11.82 6.88 -18.33
C ASN A 709 -10.57 7.56 -18.91
N ALA A 710 -10.75 8.37 -19.94
CA ALA A 710 -9.67 9.07 -20.63
C ALA A 710 -9.91 10.57 -20.61
N ILE A 711 -9.51 11.22 -19.51
CA ILE A 711 -9.69 12.65 -19.27
C ILE A 711 -8.34 13.34 -19.43
N GLY A 712 -8.10 13.93 -20.60
CA GLY A 712 -6.92 14.74 -20.91
C GLY A 712 -7.12 16.21 -20.55
N THR A 713 -6.15 17.04 -20.93
CA THR A 713 -6.27 18.50 -20.85
C THR A 713 -5.97 19.14 -22.21
N VAL A 714 -6.21 20.45 -22.33
CA VAL A 714 -5.86 21.22 -23.55
C VAL A 714 -4.36 21.15 -23.88
N THR A 715 -3.49 21.08 -22.86
CA THR A 715 -2.03 20.98 -23.03
C THR A 715 -1.55 19.55 -23.18
N ASP A 716 -2.17 18.62 -22.46
CA ASP A 716 -1.74 17.23 -22.33
C ASP A 716 -2.88 16.30 -22.76
N SER A 717 -3.22 16.38 -24.05
CA SER A 717 -4.28 15.55 -24.65
C SER A 717 -3.90 14.08 -24.66
N ILE A 718 -4.89 13.21 -24.48
CA ILE A 718 -4.69 11.76 -24.64
C ILE A 718 -4.82 11.39 -26.11
N SER A 719 -3.94 10.53 -26.62
CA SER A 719 -3.87 10.20 -28.05
C SER A 719 -4.02 8.71 -28.34
N PHE A 720 -4.91 8.35 -29.25
CA PHE A 720 -5.04 7.03 -29.87
C PHE A 720 -4.66 7.14 -31.35
N VAL A 721 -3.47 6.68 -31.71
CA VAL A 721 -2.86 6.96 -33.02
C VAL A 721 -2.16 5.73 -33.61
N THR A 722 -2.04 5.68 -34.93
CA THR A 722 -1.29 4.63 -35.63
C THR A 722 0.20 4.93 -35.61
N ASP A 723 1.04 3.91 -35.42
CA ASP A 723 2.46 3.96 -35.75
C ASP A 723 2.65 3.97 -37.27
N THR A 724 3.02 5.12 -37.83
CA THR A 724 3.22 5.27 -39.27
C THR A 724 4.54 4.67 -39.78
N SER A 725 5.41 4.21 -38.88
CA SER A 725 6.74 3.68 -39.25
C SER A 725 6.73 2.21 -39.68
N THR A 726 5.69 1.42 -39.36
CA THR A 726 5.72 -0.05 -39.50
C THR A 726 4.74 -0.67 -40.51
N ASN A 727 3.70 0.02 -41.00
CA ASN A 727 2.79 -0.51 -42.05
C ASN A 727 1.74 0.55 -42.52
N PRO A 728 1.21 0.51 -43.78
CA PRO A 728 0.03 1.29 -44.18
C PRO A 728 -1.31 0.78 -43.61
N GLY A 729 -1.28 -0.35 -42.88
CA GLY A 729 -2.42 -0.97 -42.21
C GLY A 729 -2.75 -0.32 -40.87
N ARG A 730 -3.32 0.89 -40.93
CA ARG A 730 -3.89 1.65 -39.82
C ARG A 730 -4.75 0.81 -38.86
N TRP A 731 -4.70 1.11 -37.56
CA TRP A 731 -5.42 0.37 -36.50
C TRP A 731 -6.94 0.33 -36.74
N ARG A 732 -7.62 -0.67 -36.15
CA ARG A 732 -9.04 -0.96 -36.43
C ARG A 732 -10.02 -0.04 -35.72
N GLY A 733 -9.58 0.96 -34.97
CA GLY A 733 -10.45 1.78 -34.15
C GLY A 733 -10.92 1.06 -32.88
N MET A 734 -11.84 1.70 -32.16
CA MET A 734 -12.42 1.24 -30.90
C MET A 734 -13.83 0.65 -31.08
N VAL A 735 -14.14 -0.46 -30.41
CA VAL A 735 -15.48 -1.05 -30.33
C VAL A 735 -15.96 -0.99 -28.89
N MET A 736 -17.08 -0.31 -28.65
CA MET A 736 -17.69 -0.19 -27.33
C MET A 736 -18.96 -1.05 -27.24
N ASN A 737 -18.98 -1.98 -26.28
CA ASN A 737 -20.03 -2.99 -26.06
C ASN A 737 -20.57 -2.93 -24.60
N SER A 738 -21.51 -3.81 -24.26
CA SER A 738 -22.24 -3.86 -22.99
C SER A 738 -21.38 -3.56 -21.76
N ASN A 739 -21.83 -2.63 -20.92
CA ASN A 739 -21.20 -2.01 -19.74
C ASN A 739 -20.23 -0.84 -19.98
N ALA A 740 -19.89 -0.51 -21.24
CA ALA A 740 -19.08 0.67 -21.55
C ALA A 740 -19.82 2.02 -21.46
N GLY A 741 -21.10 2.02 -21.05
CA GLY A 741 -21.93 3.23 -21.02
C GLY A 741 -21.49 4.31 -20.01
N ALA A 742 -20.71 3.95 -18.99
CA ALA A 742 -20.13 4.89 -18.03
C ALA A 742 -18.73 5.38 -18.43
N SER A 743 -18.28 5.11 -19.66
CA SER A 743 -16.99 5.61 -20.16
C SER A 743 -17.05 7.11 -20.45
N GLU A 744 -15.99 7.82 -20.10
CA GLU A 744 -15.83 9.26 -20.31
C GLU A 744 -14.54 9.53 -21.08
N LEU A 745 -14.65 10.31 -22.16
CA LEU A 745 -13.51 10.76 -22.95
C LEU A 745 -13.56 12.29 -23.04
N GLU A 746 -12.49 12.94 -22.58
CA GLU A 746 -12.35 14.39 -22.59
C GLU A 746 -10.96 14.79 -23.11
N HIS A 747 -10.89 15.77 -24.02
CA HIS A 747 -9.62 16.20 -24.64
C HIS A 747 -8.81 15.05 -25.27
N VAL A 748 -9.50 14.17 -25.99
CA VAL A 748 -8.90 12.98 -26.64
C VAL A 748 -8.73 13.21 -28.15
N LEU A 749 -7.55 12.89 -28.67
CA LEU A 749 -7.27 12.74 -30.10
C LEU A 749 -7.41 11.27 -30.51
N ILE A 750 -8.30 10.98 -31.44
CA ILE A 750 -8.43 9.65 -32.07
C ILE A 750 -8.17 9.84 -33.56
N ALA A 751 -7.08 9.27 -34.07
CA ALA A 751 -6.67 9.53 -35.44
C ALA A 751 -6.31 8.27 -36.22
N ASP A 752 -6.48 8.38 -37.53
CA ASP A 752 -5.91 7.47 -38.51
C ASP A 752 -6.32 6.00 -38.32
N ALA A 753 -7.60 5.72 -38.04
CA ALA A 753 -8.13 4.35 -37.98
C ALA A 753 -8.76 3.91 -39.31
N ARG A 754 -8.72 2.59 -39.61
CA ARG A 754 -9.33 2.00 -40.81
C ARG A 754 -10.10 0.72 -40.50
N ALA A 755 -11.42 0.77 -40.67
CA ALA A 755 -12.34 -0.35 -40.51
C ALA A 755 -12.85 -0.86 -41.89
N ILE A 756 -11.97 -1.49 -42.67
CA ILE A 756 -12.25 -1.97 -44.03
C ILE A 756 -11.79 -3.43 -44.29
N ASP A 757 -11.57 -4.22 -43.24
CA ASP A 757 -11.16 -5.63 -43.36
C ASP A 757 -12.32 -6.61 -43.05
N THR A 758 -12.05 -7.91 -43.12
CA THR A 758 -13.06 -8.96 -42.86
C THR A 758 -13.52 -9.03 -41.41
N LYS A 759 -12.82 -8.35 -40.46
CA LYS A 759 -13.16 -8.32 -39.05
C LYS A 759 -14.02 -7.11 -38.67
N ARG A 760 -13.85 -5.96 -39.32
CA ARG A 760 -14.63 -4.74 -39.02
C ARG A 760 -14.86 -3.87 -40.25
N THR A 761 -16.12 -3.52 -40.50
CA THR A 761 -16.56 -2.66 -41.62
C THR A 761 -17.30 -1.38 -41.18
N GLN A 762 -17.49 -1.19 -39.86
CA GLN A 762 -18.36 -0.16 -39.29
C GLN A 762 -17.61 0.68 -38.27
N GLY A 763 -17.76 2.01 -38.35
CA GLY A 763 -17.18 3.00 -37.44
C GLY A 763 -15.66 3.05 -37.59
N GLY A 764 -15.10 4.00 -38.34
CA GLY A 764 -13.65 4.06 -38.54
C GLY A 764 -12.90 4.23 -37.23
N ALA A 765 -13.28 5.26 -36.46
CA ALA A 765 -12.75 5.53 -35.14
C ALA A 765 -13.47 4.72 -34.05
N ILE A 766 -14.80 4.82 -34.00
CA ILE A 766 -15.60 4.24 -32.92
C ILE A 766 -16.85 3.55 -33.48
N ARG A 767 -17.10 2.34 -33.01
CA ARG A 767 -18.37 1.62 -33.19
C ARG A 767 -19.01 1.43 -31.82
N MET A 768 -20.25 1.88 -31.67
CA MET A 768 -21.03 1.73 -30.43
C MET A 768 -22.22 0.80 -30.69
N ASN A 769 -22.37 -0.21 -29.82
CA ASN A 769 -23.45 -1.19 -29.87
C ASN A 769 -24.15 -1.28 -28.51
N GLY A 770 -25.35 -0.70 -28.41
CA GLY A 770 -26.13 -0.70 -27.16
C GLY A 770 -25.52 0.11 -26.01
N VAL A 771 -24.67 1.10 -26.30
CA VAL A 771 -23.95 1.90 -25.28
C VAL A 771 -24.05 3.40 -25.56
N SER A 772 -23.94 4.22 -24.52
CA SER A 772 -24.17 5.67 -24.61
C SER A 772 -23.18 6.48 -23.77
N PRO A 773 -21.86 6.42 -24.07
CA PRO A 773 -20.86 7.22 -23.37
C PRO A 773 -20.94 8.71 -23.74
N THR A 774 -20.24 9.55 -22.97
CA THR A 774 -20.07 10.98 -23.23
C THR A 774 -18.67 11.27 -23.74
N LEU A 775 -18.58 12.05 -24.82
CA LEU A 775 -17.34 12.58 -25.36
C LEU A 775 -17.40 14.10 -25.37
N THR A 776 -16.41 14.74 -24.75
CA THR A 776 -16.33 16.21 -24.63
C THR A 776 -15.00 16.70 -25.19
N SER A 777 -15.00 17.77 -25.99
CA SER A 777 -13.76 18.40 -26.50
C SER A 777 -12.79 17.41 -27.19
N CYS A 778 -13.31 16.37 -27.84
CA CYS A 778 -12.52 15.33 -28.51
C CYS A 778 -12.34 15.62 -30.01
N THR A 779 -11.19 15.27 -30.58
CA THR A 779 -10.92 15.35 -32.01
C THR A 779 -10.80 13.97 -32.63
N LEU A 780 -11.67 13.67 -33.59
CA LEU A 780 -11.67 12.42 -34.35
C LEU A 780 -11.40 12.73 -35.83
N THR A 781 -10.25 12.31 -36.35
CA THR A 781 -9.79 12.74 -37.68
C THR A 781 -9.12 11.65 -38.54
N ARG A 782 -9.30 11.75 -39.87
CA ARG A 782 -8.68 10.88 -40.91
C ARG A 782 -9.05 9.40 -40.79
N HIS A 783 -10.35 9.11 -40.69
CA HIS A 783 -10.86 7.75 -40.53
C HIS A 783 -11.56 7.22 -41.78
N ARG A 784 -11.56 5.90 -41.96
CA ARG A 784 -12.27 5.23 -43.06
C ARG A 784 -13.00 3.97 -42.59
N ALA A 785 -14.23 3.79 -43.05
CA ALA A 785 -15.03 2.57 -42.86
C ALA A 785 -15.95 2.32 -44.06
N LEU A 786 -16.68 1.19 -44.12
CA LEU A 786 -17.79 1.06 -45.09
C LEU A 786 -19.03 1.82 -44.62
N GLN A 787 -19.30 1.84 -43.32
CA GLN A 787 -20.42 2.58 -42.73
C GLN A 787 -19.96 3.37 -41.51
N GLY A 788 -20.28 4.66 -41.45
CA GLY A 788 -19.83 5.54 -40.36
C GLY A 788 -18.32 5.79 -40.43
N GLY A 789 -17.89 6.70 -41.31
CA GLY A 789 -16.46 6.89 -41.61
C GLY A 789 -15.65 7.24 -40.37
N ILE A 790 -16.24 7.92 -39.39
CA ILE A 790 -15.67 8.11 -38.06
C ILE A 790 -16.45 7.32 -37.00
N VAL A 791 -17.76 7.54 -36.89
CA VAL A 791 -18.61 6.94 -35.86
C VAL A 791 -19.75 6.14 -36.49
N TYR A 792 -19.97 4.93 -35.97
CA TYR A 792 -21.14 4.11 -36.27
C TYR A 792 -21.92 3.77 -35.00
N LEU A 793 -23.23 3.98 -35.04
CA LEU A 793 -24.14 3.78 -33.89
C LEU A 793 -25.24 2.78 -34.22
N GLU A 794 -25.39 1.82 -33.32
CA GLU A 794 -26.48 0.84 -33.32
C GLU A 794 -27.07 0.75 -31.90
N GLN A 795 -28.38 0.98 -31.76
CA GLN A 795 -29.09 1.02 -30.48
C GLN A 795 -28.40 1.89 -29.40
N SER A 796 -27.72 2.96 -29.82
CA SER A 796 -26.82 3.76 -28.99
C SER A 796 -27.23 5.23 -28.97
N SER A 797 -27.09 5.90 -27.82
CA SER A 797 -27.49 7.31 -27.62
C SER A 797 -26.38 8.15 -26.96
N PRO A 798 -25.15 8.16 -27.51
CA PRO A 798 -24.03 8.90 -26.93
C PRO A 798 -24.25 10.41 -27.01
N GLN A 799 -23.53 11.14 -26.15
CA GLN A 799 -23.43 12.60 -26.22
C GLN A 799 -22.05 13.00 -26.74
N PHE A 800 -22.03 13.82 -27.79
CA PHE A 800 -20.84 14.48 -28.32
C PHE A 800 -21.00 15.98 -28.08
N ILE A 801 -20.12 16.55 -27.27
CA ILE A 801 -20.14 17.95 -26.86
C ILE A 801 -18.79 18.56 -27.27
N GLU A 802 -18.80 19.67 -28.00
CA GLU A 802 -17.56 20.38 -28.40
C GLU A 802 -16.55 19.50 -29.18
N CYS A 803 -17.04 18.48 -29.86
CA CYS A 803 -16.19 17.53 -30.58
C CYS A 803 -15.95 17.95 -32.03
N VAL A 804 -14.79 17.57 -32.57
CA VAL A 804 -14.43 17.77 -33.98
C VAL A 804 -14.41 16.42 -34.70
N PHE A 805 -15.23 16.29 -35.73
CA PHE A 805 -15.28 15.16 -36.66
C PHE A 805 -14.75 15.63 -38.01
N ALA A 806 -13.56 15.17 -38.40
CA ALA A 806 -12.88 15.68 -39.59
C ALA A 806 -12.41 14.56 -40.53
N GLN A 807 -12.56 14.78 -41.84
CA GLN A 807 -11.92 13.97 -42.89
C GLN A 807 -12.28 12.47 -42.82
N GLY A 808 -13.56 12.16 -42.58
CA GLY A 808 -14.07 10.78 -42.58
C GLY A 808 -14.53 10.33 -43.96
N VAL A 809 -14.26 9.07 -44.31
CA VAL A 809 -14.66 8.48 -45.60
C VAL A 809 -15.45 7.19 -45.38
N ALA A 810 -16.64 7.07 -45.97
CA ALA A 810 -17.43 5.85 -45.95
C ALA A 810 -18.32 5.64 -47.18
N ASP A 811 -18.91 4.45 -47.35
CA ASP A 811 -19.97 4.28 -48.34
C ASP A 811 -21.27 4.93 -47.86
N SER A 812 -21.54 4.91 -46.55
CA SER A 812 -22.71 5.54 -45.93
C SER A 812 -22.37 6.21 -44.60
N GLY A 813 -22.71 7.51 -44.45
CA GLY A 813 -22.40 8.30 -43.26
C GLY A 813 -20.91 8.62 -43.17
N GLY A 814 -20.45 9.65 -43.88
CA GLY A 814 -19.03 9.98 -44.04
C GLY A 814 -18.34 10.32 -42.72
N LEU A 815 -19.01 11.03 -41.81
CA LEU A 815 -18.51 11.24 -40.45
C LEU A 815 -19.28 10.36 -39.47
N VAL A 816 -20.60 10.51 -39.39
CA VAL A 816 -21.43 9.83 -38.40
C VAL A 816 -22.57 9.08 -39.08
N CYS A 817 -22.72 7.79 -38.76
CA CYS A 817 -23.83 6.94 -39.23
C CYS A 817 -24.64 6.41 -38.04
N SER A 818 -25.92 6.75 -37.99
CA SER A 818 -26.86 6.40 -36.92
C SER A 818 -28.01 5.52 -37.44
N ARG A 819 -28.18 4.33 -36.86
CA ARG A 819 -29.16 3.31 -37.28
C ARG A 819 -29.85 2.63 -36.10
N SER A 820 -30.87 1.84 -36.41
CA SER A 820 -31.49 0.87 -35.47
C SER A 820 -31.98 1.50 -34.15
N GLY A 821 -32.72 2.62 -34.23
CA GLY A 821 -33.28 3.28 -33.05
C GLY A 821 -32.27 4.08 -32.21
N SER A 822 -31.07 4.33 -32.72
CA SER A 822 -30.07 5.18 -32.06
C SER A 822 -30.54 6.64 -31.94
N ASN A 823 -30.11 7.32 -30.88
CA ASN A 823 -30.48 8.70 -30.59
C ASN A 823 -29.27 9.53 -30.08
N PRO A 824 -28.22 9.72 -30.90
CA PRO A 824 -27.08 10.54 -30.49
C PRO A 824 -27.46 12.00 -30.31
N VAL A 825 -26.75 12.69 -29.42
CA VAL A 825 -26.78 14.16 -29.30
C VAL A 825 -25.43 14.68 -29.76
N ILE A 826 -25.42 15.51 -30.80
CA ILE A 826 -24.26 16.23 -31.33
C ILE A 826 -24.49 17.71 -31.04
N ASP A 827 -23.75 18.27 -30.09
CA ASP A 827 -23.92 19.63 -29.57
C ASP A 827 -22.59 20.40 -29.60
N TYR A 828 -22.60 21.64 -30.06
CA TYR A 828 -21.39 22.48 -30.21
C TYR A 828 -20.24 21.82 -31.00
N CYS A 829 -20.55 20.90 -31.92
CA CYS A 829 -19.55 20.13 -32.64
C CYS A 829 -19.22 20.73 -34.01
N VAL A 830 -18.07 20.34 -34.57
CA VAL A 830 -17.69 20.64 -35.96
C VAL A 830 -17.63 19.35 -36.76
N LEU A 831 -18.44 19.27 -37.81
CA LEU A 831 -18.51 18.14 -38.74
C LEU A 831 -18.03 18.62 -40.11
N THR A 832 -16.80 18.23 -40.49
CA THR A 832 -16.16 18.75 -41.71
C THR A 832 -15.41 17.73 -42.54
N GLY A 833 -15.40 17.94 -43.87
CA GLY A 833 -14.64 17.14 -44.82
C GLY A 833 -15.08 15.69 -44.92
N GLY A 834 -16.32 15.38 -44.51
CA GLY A 834 -16.90 14.05 -44.65
C GLY A 834 -17.20 13.71 -46.11
N SER A 835 -16.94 12.47 -46.52
CA SER A 835 -17.23 12.00 -47.88
C SER A 835 -17.93 10.64 -47.85
N ALA A 836 -19.10 10.55 -48.50
CA ALA A 836 -19.81 9.28 -48.63
C ALA A 836 -20.65 9.12 -49.90
N THR A 837 -21.24 7.93 -50.12
CA THR A 837 -22.26 7.78 -51.17
C THR A 837 -23.58 8.42 -50.72
N ALA A 838 -23.94 8.28 -49.45
CA ALA A 838 -25.09 8.96 -48.83
C ALA A 838 -24.73 9.51 -47.44
N GLY A 839 -25.12 10.75 -47.17
CA GLY A 839 -24.88 11.43 -45.89
C GLY A 839 -23.40 11.73 -45.65
N GLY A 840 -22.86 12.81 -46.22
CA GLY A 840 -21.45 13.15 -46.10
C GLY A 840 -21.04 13.49 -44.67
N GLY A 841 -21.83 14.32 -43.96
CA GLY A 841 -21.62 14.62 -42.55
C GLY A 841 -22.32 13.63 -41.62
N PHE A 842 -23.64 13.79 -41.46
CA PHE A 842 -24.47 12.98 -40.57
C PHE A 842 -25.52 12.19 -41.35
N LEU A 843 -25.60 10.89 -41.11
CA LEU A 843 -26.63 10.01 -41.66
C LEU A 843 -27.47 9.41 -40.53
N ALA A 844 -28.79 9.52 -40.63
CA ALA A 844 -29.74 8.82 -39.76
C ALA A 844 -30.77 8.04 -40.58
N GLN A 845 -30.89 6.73 -40.31
CA GLN A 845 -31.91 5.88 -40.90
C GLN A 845 -32.62 5.05 -39.82
N GLY A 846 -33.92 5.27 -39.64
CA GLY A 846 -34.69 4.63 -38.56
C GLY A 846 -34.17 5.01 -37.16
N ALA A 847 -33.70 6.24 -36.99
CA ALA A 847 -33.03 6.78 -35.80
C ALA A 847 -33.53 8.21 -35.51
N THR A 848 -33.40 8.72 -34.28
CA THR A 848 -34.05 9.98 -33.86
C THR A 848 -33.09 11.11 -33.49
N GLY A 849 -31.79 10.94 -33.76
CA GLY A 849 -30.69 11.78 -33.23
C GLY A 849 -30.84 13.29 -33.37
N GLN A 850 -30.07 14.03 -32.58
CA GLN A 850 -30.08 15.50 -32.50
C GLN A 850 -28.74 16.07 -32.96
N VAL A 851 -28.80 17.08 -33.82
CA VAL A 851 -27.63 17.88 -34.22
C VAL A 851 -27.97 19.33 -33.94
N ARG A 852 -27.28 19.94 -32.97
CA ARG A 852 -27.57 21.30 -32.54
C ARG A 852 -26.33 22.13 -32.21
N ASN A 853 -26.48 23.45 -32.30
CA ASN A 853 -25.43 24.43 -31.99
C ASN A 853 -24.11 24.17 -32.74
N SER A 854 -24.14 23.45 -33.87
CA SER A 854 -22.97 22.84 -34.51
C SER A 854 -22.70 23.41 -35.90
N ILE A 855 -21.49 23.18 -36.39
CA ILE A 855 -21.05 23.60 -37.74
C ILE A 855 -20.91 22.36 -38.62
N LEU A 856 -21.61 22.35 -39.75
CA LEU A 856 -21.53 21.30 -40.76
C LEU A 856 -20.99 21.91 -42.06
N CYS A 857 -19.70 21.73 -42.33
CA CYS A 857 -19.03 22.44 -43.43
C CYS A 857 -18.21 21.53 -44.35
N GLY A 858 -18.34 21.71 -45.67
CA GLY A 858 -17.47 21.05 -46.64
C GLY A 858 -17.68 19.53 -46.73
N ASN A 859 -18.86 19.03 -46.38
CA ASN A 859 -19.19 17.62 -46.50
C ASN A 859 -19.75 17.29 -47.88
N SER A 860 -19.41 16.12 -48.40
CA SER A 860 -19.76 15.69 -49.74
C SER A 860 -20.45 14.33 -49.75
N SER A 861 -21.47 14.20 -50.60
CA SER A 861 -21.96 12.88 -50.99
C SER A 861 -22.17 12.76 -52.49
N THR A 862 -22.05 11.54 -53.04
CA THR A 862 -22.23 11.33 -54.48
C THR A 862 -23.69 11.15 -54.88
N SER A 863 -24.59 10.87 -53.94
CA SER A 863 -26.02 10.59 -54.21
C SER A 863 -26.98 11.53 -53.48
N THR A 864 -26.99 11.50 -52.14
CA THR A 864 -28.04 12.12 -51.33
C THR A 864 -27.50 12.65 -49.99
N GLY A 865 -27.85 13.88 -49.63
CA GLY A 865 -27.52 14.49 -48.34
C GLY A 865 -26.03 14.78 -48.19
N GLY A 866 -25.57 15.96 -48.58
CA GLY A 866 -24.16 16.34 -48.45
C GLY A 866 -23.79 16.56 -46.99
N ALA A 867 -24.52 17.42 -46.28
CA ALA A 867 -24.35 17.62 -44.85
C ALA A 867 -25.10 16.57 -44.03
N VAL A 868 -26.41 16.41 -44.29
CA VAL A 868 -27.30 15.54 -43.50
C VAL A 868 -28.20 14.71 -44.41
N PHE A 869 -28.30 13.42 -44.10
CA PHE A 869 -29.26 12.49 -44.68
C PHE A 869 -30.18 11.92 -43.61
N LEU A 870 -31.50 12.07 -43.77
CA LEU A 870 -32.52 11.55 -42.85
C LEU A 870 -33.52 10.68 -43.62
N ASP A 871 -33.65 9.40 -43.25
CA ASP A 871 -34.67 8.49 -43.83
C ASP A 871 -35.43 7.74 -42.73
N ALA A 872 -36.75 7.91 -42.68
CA ALA A 872 -37.60 7.40 -41.59
C ALA A 872 -37.06 7.77 -40.19
N ALA A 873 -36.48 8.97 -40.07
CA ALA A 873 -35.66 9.40 -38.95
C ALA A 873 -36.14 10.75 -38.39
N PRO A 874 -36.95 10.80 -37.31
CA PRO A 874 -37.53 12.03 -36.76
C PRO A 874 -36.49 12.81 -35.93
N ALA A 875 -35.40 13.22 -36.58
CA ALA A 875 -34.28 13.95 -35.98
C ALA A 875 -34.61 15.41 -35.67
N LEU A 876 -33.92 15.98 -34.68
CA LEU A 876 -33.91 17.42 -34.40
C LEU A 876 -32.61 18.02 -34.94
N ILE A 877 -32.72 18.88 -35.94
CA ILE A 877 -31.60 19.64 -36.52
C ILE A 877 -31.84 21.10 -36.19
N ARG A 878 -31.18 21.61 -35.16
CA ARG A 878 -31.52 22.92 -34.59
C ARG A 878 -30.33 23.83 -34.33
N ASN A 879 -30.41 25.09 -34.72
CA ASN A 879 -29.35 26.06 -34.45
C ASN A 879 -27.98 25.65 -35.01
N ASN A 880 -27.90 25.28 -36.28
CA ASN A 880 -26.64 24.91 -36.92
C ASN A 880 -26.25 25.85 -38.05
N LEU A 881 -24.95 25.98 -38.27
CA LEU A 881 -24.38 26.64 -39.44
C LEU A 881 -23.95 25.58 -40.47
N VAL A 882 -24.59 25.58 -41.64
CA VAL A 882 -24.47 24.51 -42.64
C VAL A 882 -23.96 25.09 -43.96
N LEU A 883 -22.67 24.89 -44.22
CA LEU A 883 -21.93 25.63 -45.23
C LEU A 883 -21.24 24.73 -46.26
N ASN A 884 -21.31 25.12 -47.54
CA ASN A 884 -20.45 24.56 -48.59
C ASN A 884 -20.49 23.04 -48.71
N ASN A 885 -21.64 22.41 -48.42
CA ASN A 885 -21.83 20.98 -48.57
C ASN A 885 -22.33 20.67 -49.99
N SER A 886 -21.94 19.51 -50.52
CA SER A 886 -22.25 19.14 -51.91
C SER A 886 -22.88 17.76 -52.02
N SER A 887 -23.93 17.62 -52.84
CA SER A 887 -24.54 16.32 -53.16
C SER A 887 -25.18 16.36 -54.54
N THR A 888 -25.57 15.20 -55.10
CA THR A 888 -26.45 15.18 -56.28
C THR A 888 -27.85 15.68 -55.93
N THR A 889 -28.41 15.23 -54.79
CA THR A 889 -29.69 15.73 -54.25
C THR A 889 -29.56 16.04 -52.76
N GLY A 890 -30.12 17.16 -52.30
CA GLY A 890 -29.99 17.57 -50.89
C GLY A 890 -28.56 17.98 -50.56
N GLY A 891 -28.11 19.13 -51.06
CA GLY A 891 -26.73 19.62 -50.89
C GLY A 891 -26.36 19.77 -49.42
N ALA A 892 -27.15 20.54 -48.68
CA ALA A 892 -27.14 20.51 -47.23
C ALA A 892 -27.93 19.30 -46.73
N PHE A 893 -29.26 19.31 -46.86
CA PHE A 893 -30.11 18.31 -46.21
C PHE A 893 -30.93 17.49 -47.21
N TRP A 894 -31.02 16.18 -46.96
CA TRP A 894 -31.96 15.28 -47.63
C TRP A 894 -32.88 14.65 -46.60
N THR A 895 -34.21 14.77 -46.78
CA THR A 895 -35.21 14.21 -45.88
C THR A 895 -36.15 13.25 -46.62
N GLY A 896 -36.25 12.02 -46.12
CA GLY A 896 -37.01 10.90 -46.68
C GLY A 896 -37.99 10.33 -45.68
N SER A 897 -39.29 10.26 -46.00
CA SER A 897 -40.34 9.62 -45.18
C SER A 897 -40.23 9.92 -43.68
N THR A 898 -39.94 11.17 -43.32
CA THR A 898 -39.60 11.57 -41.94
C THR A 898 -40.49 12.71 -41.43
N SER A 899 -40.55 12.83 -40.09
CA SER A 899 -41.15 13.96 -39.37
C SER A 899 -40.08 14.81 -38.65
N ALA A 900 -38.89 14.93 -39.23
CA ALA A 900 -37.77 15.68 -38.69
C ALA A 900 -38.14 17.15 -38.41
N GLN A 901 -37.48 17.74 -37.41
CA GLN A 901 -37.61 19.15 -37.04
C GLN A 901 -36.32 19.88 -37.39
N ILE A 902 -36.41 20.83 -38.31
CA ILE A 902 -35.30 21.64 -38.81
C ILE A 902 -35.59 23.08 -38.41
N GLU A 903 -34.89 23.58 -37.40
CA GLU A 903 -35.22 24.86 -36.77
C GLU A 903 -34.00 25.77 -36.54
N PHE A 904 -34.10 27.08 -36.79
CA PHE A 904 -33.03 28.04 -36.49
C PHE A 904 -31.67 27.74 -37.14
N ASN A 905 -31.64 27.08 -38.29
CA ASN A 905 -30.38 26.82 -39.00
C ASN A 905 -30.10 27.92 -40.03
N THR A 906 -28.82 28.22 -40.25
CA THR A 906 -28.36 28.98 -41.42
C THR A 906 -27.73 28.01 -42.42
N ILE A 907 -28.35 27.89 -43.60
CA ILE A 907 -28.00 26.94 -44.66
C ILE A 907 -27.58 27.72 -45.90
N ALA A 908 -26.26 27.80 -46.14
CA ALA A 908 -25.71 28.65 -47.21
C ALA A 908 -24.52 28.06 -47.96
N GLY A 909 -24.34 28.48 -49.22
CA GLY A 909 -23.21 28.04 -50.05
C GLY A 909 -23.24 26.56 -50.45
N ASN A 910 -24.32 25.82 -50.17
CA ASN A 910 -24.42 24.40 -50.48
C ASN A 910 -24.75 24.19 -51.96
N SER A 911 -24.39 23.04 -52.51
CA SER A 911 -24.58 22.73 -53.94
C SER A 911 -25.25 21.38 -54.17
N ALA A 912 -26.29 21.37 -55.00
CA ALA A 912 -26.88 20.14 -55.54
C ALA A 912 -27.65 20.40 -56.83
N VAL A 913 -27.96 19.32 -57.56
CA VAL A 913 -28.82 19.39 -58.75
C VAL A 913 -30.26 19.72 -58.34
N ASP A 914 -30.80 18.99 -57.38
CA ASP A 914 -32.13 19.25 -56.80
C ASP A 914 -32.00 19.48 -55.29
N GLY A 915 -32.53 20.60 -54.80
CA GLY A 915 -32.54 20.95 -53.37
C GLY A 915 -31.13 21.14 -52.80
N ALA A 916 -30.40 22.16 -53.27
CA ALA A 916 -29.09 22.52 -52.73
C ALA A 916 -29.15 22.87 -51.24
N GLY A 917 -30.21 23.56 -50.79
CA GLY A 917 -30.50 23.73 -49.36
C GLY A 917 -31.13 22.46 -48.77
N ILE A 918 -32.40 22.21 -49.06
CA ILE A 918 -33.13 21.06 -48.52
C ILE A 918 -33.88 20.32 -49.63
N TYR A 919 -33.66 19.02 -49.75
CA TYR A 919 -34.45 18.12 -50.59
C TYR A 919 -35.41 17.32 -49.72
N MET A 920 -36.72 17.43 -49.97
CA MET A 920 -37.76 16.75 -49.19
C MET A 920 -38.50 15.72 -50.02
N ARG A 921 -38.57 14.48 -49.51
CA ARG A 921 -39.18 13.34 -50.19
C ARG A 921 -40.04 12.52 -49.26
N PHE A 922 -41.36 12.60 -49.41
CA PHE A 922 -42.35 11.94 -48.54
C PHE A 922 -42.25 12.34 -47.05
N GLY A 923 -43.35 12.24 -46.31
CA GLY A 923 -43.39 12.53 -44.87
C GLY A 923 -43.90 13.92 -44.49
N SER A 924 -43.60 14.34 -43.26
CA SER A 924 -44.16 15.53 -42.59
C SER A 924 -43.08 16.32 -41.86
N THR A 925 -41.99 16.64 -42.57
CA THR A 925 -40.86 17.41 -42.02
C THR A 925 -41.33 18.81 -41.63
N GLN A 926 -40.82 19.32 -40.52
CA GLN A 926 -41.09 20.67 -40.03
C GLN A 926 -39.84 21.52 -40.26
N VAL A 927 -39.97 22.59 -41.04
CA VAL A 927 -38.90 23.55 -41.32
C VAL A 927 -39.36 24.93 -40.88
N LYS A 928 -38.76 25.44 -39.81
CA LYS A 928 -39.18 26.69 -39.16
C LYS A 928 -38.00 27.57 -38.76
N ASN A 929 -38.12 28.89 -38.86
CA ASN A 929 -37.14 29.84 -38.34
C ASN A 929 -35.72 29.66 -38.93
N ASN A 930 -35.58 29.07 -40.11
CA ASN A 930 -34.27 28.88 -40.75
C ASN A 930 -33.97 30.01 -41.75
N ILE A 931 -32.70 30.23 -42.04
CA ILE A 931 -32.23 30.97 -43.21
C ILE A 931 -31.64 29.98 -44.22
N ILE A 932 -32.12 30.03 -45.46
CA ILE A 932 -31.73 29.14 -46.56
C ILE A 932 -31.41 30.04 -47.77
N ALA A 933 -30.14 30.39 -47.92
CA ALA A 933 -29.73 31.41 -48.88
C ALA A 933 -28.37 31.12 -49.53
N ASP A 934 -28.10 31.73 -50.67
CA ASP A 934 -26.82 31.62 -51.38
C ASP A 934 -26.43 30.17 -51.73
N ASN A 935 -27.41 29.29 -51.98
CA ASN A 935 -27.15 27.92 -52.39
C ASN A 935 -27.11 27.80 -53.92
N ASN A 936 -26.13 27.02 -54.42
CA ASN A 936 -25.95 26.69 -55.83
C ASN A 936 -26.88 25.54 -56.23
N GLY A 937 -28.14 25.89 -56.49
CA GLY A 937 -29.26 25.01 -56.82
C GLY A 937 -30.55 25.54 -56.19
N ASP A 938 -31.53 24.68 -55.92
CA ASP A 938 -32.77 25.11 -55.24
C ASP A 938 -32.58 25.30 -53.73
N GLY A 939 -33.26 26.28 -53.16
CA GLY A 939 -33.34 26.48 -51.70
C GLY A 939 -34.05 25.31 -51.02
N ILE A 940 -35.33 25.08 -51.36
CA ILE A 940 -36.07 23.89 -50.93
C ILE A 940 -36.73 23.20 -52.13
N TYR A 941 -36.51 21.90 -52.27
CA TYR A 941 -37.13 21.05 -53.30
C TYR A 941 -38.15 20.08 -52.70
N PHE A 942 -39.37 20.03 -53.25
CA PHE A 942 -40.46 19.19 -52.78
C PHE A 942 -40.77 18.02 -53.72
N PHE A 943 -40.68 16.80 -53.19
CA PHE A 943 -41.05 15.54 -53.84
C PHE A 943 -42.14 14.82 -53.01
N VAL A 944 -43.42 15.10 -53.29
CA VAL A 944 -44.59 14.48 -52.65
C VAL A 944 -44.63 14.67 -51.12
N THR A 945 -44.74 15.92 -50.67
CA THR A 945 -44.72 16.29 -49.24
C THR A 945 -45.76 17.35 -48.86
N PRO A 946 -47.06 17.19 -49.21
CA PRO A 946 -48.08 18.20 -48.91
C PRO A 946 -48.36 18.40 -47.40
N THR A 947 -47.92 17.45 -46.56
CA THR A 947 -48.12 17.44 -45.10
C THR A 947 -46.96 18.06 -44.31
N SER A 948 -45.88 18.48 -44.97
CA SER A 948 -44.76 19.15 -44.30
C SER A 948 -45.13 20.57 -43.90
N VAL A 949 -44.53 21.08 -42.81
CA VAL A 949 -44.81 22.43 -42.29
C VAL A 949 -43.60 23.32 -42.59
N ILE A 950 -43.78 24.28 -43.49
CA ILE A 950 -42.73 25.21 -43.92
C ILE A 950 -43.20 26.63 -43.61
N ARG A 951 -42.67 27.24 -42.55
CA ARG A 951 -43.14 28.55 -42.07
C ARG A 951 -42.07 29.35 -41.35
N ASN A 952 -42.19 30.67 -41.34
CA ASN A 952 -41.26 31.57 -40.65
C ASN A 952 -39.78 31.33 -41.05
N ASN A 953 -39.50 30.98 -42.30
CA ASN A 953 -38.12 30.86 -42.80
C ASN A 953 -37.77 32.00 -43.75
N CYS A 954 -36.48 32.29 -43.88
CA CYS A 954 -35.93 33.12 -44.95
C CYS A 954 -35.37 32.21 -46.03
N VAL A 955 -35.99 32.20 -47.22
CA VAL A 955 -35.52 31.40 -48.36
C VAL A 955 -35.30 32.33 -49.54
N ALA A 956 -34.05 32.73 -49.77
CA ALA A 956 -33.74 33.81 -50.70
C ALA A 956 -32.43 33.54 -51.46
N ILE A 957 -32.24 34.23 -52.59
CA ILE A 957 -30.96 34.29 -53.33
C ILE A 957 -30.32 32.91 -53.61
N ASN A 958 -31.14 31.89 -53.89
CA ASN A 958 -30.68 30.59 -54.37
C ASN A 958 -30.65 30.56 -55.91
N ASP A 959 -29.66 29.91 -56.52
CA ASP A 959 -29.34 30.06 -57.95
C ASP A 959 -30.45 29.57 -58.90
N SER A 960 -31.20 28.52 -58.52
CA SER A 960 -32.26 27.94 -59.38
C SER A 960 -33.65 28.43 -59.00
N ALA A 961 -34.11 28.10 -57.79
CA ALA A 961 -35.36 28.61 -57.23
C ALA A 961 -35.30 28.58 -55.70
N ASN A 962 -36.00 29.50 -55.02
CA ASN A 962 -36.17 29.44 -53.57
C ASN A 962 -37.02 28.23 -53.17
N PHE A 963 -38.11 27.98 -53.91
CA PHE A 963 -38.98 26.82 -53.74
C PHE A 963 -39.19 26.12 -55.09
N ALA A 964 -38.81 24.85 -55.18
CA ALA A 964 -38.95 24.02 -56.37
C ALA A 964 -39.84 22.79 -56.10
N PHE A 965 -40.60 22.36 -57.11
CA PHE A 965 -41.56 21.26 -56.98
C PHE A 965 -41.33 20.21 -58.06
N PHE A 966 -41.35 18.94 -57.67
CA PHE A 966 -41.23 17.85 -58.64
C PHE A 966 -42.30 17.95 -59.73
N GLY A 967 -41.86 17.91 -60.99
CA GLY A 967 -42.73 18.06 -62.16
C GLY A 967 -43.45 19.42 -62.23
N ASN A 968 -42.93 20.45 -61.55
CA ASN A 968 -43.53 21.79 -61.43
C ASN A 968 -44.98 21.77 -60.90
N SER A 969 -45.35 20.77 -60.09
CA SER A 969 -46.70 20.63 -59.56
C SER A 969 -46.79 21.22 -58.14
N PRO A 970 -47.47 22.37 -57.92
CA PRO A 970 -47.55 22.99 -56.59
C PRO A 970 -48.27 22.12 -55.55
N SER A 971 -49.05 21.11 -55.98
CA SER A 971 -49.68 20.13 -55.11
C SER A 971 -48.70 19.20 -54.38
N GLN A 972 -47.40 19.24 -54.75
CA GLN A 972 -46.36 18.46 -54.09
C GLN A 972 -45.88 19.08 -52.76
N GLY A 973 -46.27 20.33 -52.46
CA GLY A 973 -46.00 20.99 -51.18
C GLY A 973 -47.23 21.71 -50.61
N PRO A 974 -47.07 22.46 -49.50
CA PRO A 974 -48.15 23.18 -48.84
C PRO A 974 -48.82 24.24 -49.74
N ALA A 975 -50.16 24.29 -49.72
CA ALA A 975 -50.92 25.17 -50.61
C ALA A 975 -50.76 26.66 -50.25
N GLY A 976 -50.19 27.44 -51.17
CA GLY A 976 -49.92 28.88 -51.00
C GLY A 976 -48.49 29.20 -50.51
N LEU A 977 -47.62 28.19 -50.44
CA LEU A 977 -46.19 28.39 -50.15
C LEU A 977 -45.51 29.17 -51.29
N GLY A 978 -44.67 30.14 -50.93
CA GLY A 978 -43.85 30.91 -51.89
C GLY A 978 -44.55 32.08 -52.61
N GLY A 979 -45.86 32.26 -52.44
CA GLY A 979 -46.57 33.45 -52.96
C GLY A 979 -46.53 34.59 -51.94
N LEU A 980 -45.87 35.71 -52.25
CA LEU A 980 -45.68 36.84 -51.33
C LEU A 980 -46.94 37.72 -51.19
N ASP A 981 -47.99 37.18 -50.58
CA ASP A 981 -49.33 37.80 -50.43
C ASP A 981 -49.66 38.26 -49.01
N SER A 982 -48.70 38.20 -48.08
CA SER A 982 -48.84 38.60 -46.68
C SER A 982 -47.66 39.45 -46.18
N LEU A 983 -47.73 39.91 -44.93
CA LEU A 983 -46.65 40.62 -44.23
C LEU A 983 -46.33 39.92 -42.91
N ASN A 984 -45.04 39.78 -42.58
CA ASN A 984 -44.61 39.23 -41.30
C ASN A 984 -44.71 40.26 -40.16
N ALA A 985 -44.27 39.91 -38.95
CA ALA A 985 -44.30 40.78 -37.78
C ALA A 985 -43.47 42.08 -37.93
N ASN A 986 -42.48 42.09 -38.83
CA ASN A 986 -41.64 43.24 -39.14
C ASN A 986 -42.19 44.11 -40.28
N GLY A 987 -43.27 43.67 -40.94
CA GLY A 987 -43.84 44.34 -42.11
C GLY A 987 -43.16 43.97 -43.44
N ASP A 988 -42.34 42.92 -43.47
CA ASP A 988 -41.70 42.43 -44.69
C ASP A 988 -42.66 41.54 -45.50
N PRO A 989 -42.65 41.63 -46.86
CA PRO A 989 -43.37 40.71 -47.74
C PRO A 989 -43.01 39.25 -47.48
N CYS A 990 -44.03 38.45 -47.17
CA CYS A 990 -43.91 37.03 -46.91
C CYS A 990 -45.07 36.26 -47.54
N ASP A 991 -44.96 34.93 -47.58
CA ASP A 991 -46.12 34.10 -47.92
C ASP A 991 -47.10 33.95 -46.74
N ARG A 992 -48.24 33.29 -46.99
CA ARG A 992 -49.27 33.00 -45.96
C ARG A 992 -48.78 32.18 -44.75
N TYR A 993 -47.56 31.64 -44.82
CA TYR A 993 -46.89 30.89 -43.76
C TYR A 993 -45.73 31.70 -43.15
N TYR A 994 -45.65 32.99 -43.44
CA TYR A 994 -44.62 33.91 -42.96
C TYR A 994 -43.19 33.57 -43.42
N ASN A 995 -43.02 32.84 -44.52
CA ASN A 995 -41.70 32.69 -45.13
C ASN A 995 -41.34 33.93 -45.95
N ILE A 996 -40.16 34.49 -45.71
CA ILE A 996 -39.64 35.65 -46.42
C ILE A 996 -38.73 35.20 -47.57
N GLN A 997 -38.71 35.98 -48.65
CA GLN A 997 -37.82 35.75 -49.81
C GLN A 997 -36.95 36.97 -50.12
N LEU A 998 -36.57 37.69 -49.06
CA LEU A 998 -35.67 38.84 -49.13
C LEU A 998 -34.25 38.42 -48.75
N ASN A 999 -33.25 39.12 -49.29
CA ASN A 999 -31.85 38.88 -48.94
C ASN A 999 -31.69 38.96 -47.40
N PRO A 1000 -31.14 37.92 -46.74
CA PRO A 1000 -31.00 37.88 -45.29
C PRO A 1000 -30.04 38.92 -44.71
N ARG A 1001 -29.20 39.58 -45.51
CA ARG A 1001 -28.25 40.64 -45.10
C ARG A 1001 -27.34 40.25 -43.93
N TRP A 1002 -26.12 39.87 -44.29
CA TRP A 1002 -25.05 39.55 -43.36
C TRP A 1002 -24.20 40.78 -43.01
N VAL A 1003 -23.57 40.78 -41.84
CA VAL A 1003 -22.54 41.79 -41.47
C VAL A 1003 -21.37 41.75 -42.45
N SER A 1004 -20.87 42.91 -42.87
CA SER A 1004 -19.72 42.99 -43.79
C SER A 1004 -18.37 42.87 -43.04
N GLY A 1005 -17.50 41.94 -43.45
CA GLY A 1005 -16.13 41.79 -42.95
C GLY A 1005 -15.74 40.34 -42.66
N SER A 1006 -14.44 40.01 -42.79
CA SER A 1006 -13.91 38.66 -42.53
C SER A 1006 -14.16 38.24 -41.07
N GLY A 1007 -14.70 37.02 -40.88
CA GLY A 1007 -15.01 36.48 -39.55
C GLY A 1007 -16.41 36.80 -39.02
N HIS A 1008 -17.18 37.72 -39.62
CA HIS A 1008 -18.57 38.00 -39.21
C HIS A 1008 -19.59 37.39 -40.19
N GLU A 1009 -19.13 36.46 -41.03
CA GLU A 1009 -19.91 35.79 -42.06
C GLU A 1009 -21.06 35.03 -41.39
N TYR A 1010 -22.29 35.33 -41.82
CA TYR A 1010 -23.54 34.71 -41.33
C TYR A 1010 -24.09 35.19 -39.98
N TYR A 1011 -23.50 36.24 -39.36
CA TYR A 1011 -24.21 37.07 -38.37
C TYR A 1011 -25.16 38.03 -39.10
N LEU A 1012 -26.34 38.26 -38.53
CA LEU A 1012 -27.32 39.18 -39.10
C LEU A 1012 -26.83 40.62 -38.98
N ALA A 1013 -27.07 41.42 -40.03
CA ALA A 1013 -26.81 42.85 -39.96
C ALA A 1013 -27.80 43.53 -38.99
N HIS A 1014 -27.29 44.32 -38.06
CA HIS A 1014 -28.12 45.13 -37.14
C HIS A 1014 -27.64 46.59 -37.12
N ILE A 1015 -28.59 47.53 -37.18
CA ILE A 1015 -28.31 48.96 -37.02
C ILE A 1015 -27.66 49.22 -35.65
N THR A 1016 -28.08 48.47 -34.63
CA THR A 1016 -27.54 48.61 -33.26
C THR A 1016 -26.08 48.18 -33.14
N THR A 1017 -25.56 47.37 -34.06
CA THR A 1017 -24.15 46.95 -34.12
C THR A 1017 -23.35 47.70 -35.20
N GLY A 1018 -23.95 48.71 -35.85
CA GLY A 1018 -23.26 49.61 -36.78
C GLY A 1018 -23.56 49.39 -38.27
N ASP A 1019 -24.46 48.48 -38.63
CA ASP A 1019 -24.84 48.24 -40.02
C ASP A 1019 -25.83 49.29 -40.57
N SER A 1020 -25.91 49.39 -41.90
CA SER A 1020 -26.74 50.42 -42.58
C SER A 1020 -28.25 50.16 -42.53
N ALA A 1021 -28.67 48.94 -42.21
CA ALA A 1021 -30.07 48.53 -42.04
C ALA A 1021 -30.13 47.19 -41.30
N ASP A 1022 -31.23 46.95 -40.58
CA ASP A 1022 -31.50 45.63 -39.99
C ASP A 1022 -31.74 44.60 -41.10
N SER A 1023 -31.31 43.38 -40.83
CA SER A 1023 -31.69 42.21 -41.61
C SER A 1023 -33.20 41.95 -41.51
N PRO A 1024 -33.87 41.52 -42.61
CA PRO A 1024 -35.28 41.12 -42.57
C PRO A 1024 -35.53 39.85 -41.72
N CYS A 1025 -34.47 39.16 -41.29
CA CYS A 1025 -34.53 37.98 -40.43
C CYS A 1025 -34.59 38.32 -38.93
N VAL A 1026 -34.30 39.57 -38.55
CA VAL A 1026 -34.29 40.05 -37.15
C VAL A 1026 -35.73 40.15 -36.63
N ASN A 1027 -36.05 39.52 -35.50
CA ASN A 1027 -37.39 39.39 -34.92
C ASN A 1027 -38.45 38.79 -35.88
N ALA A 1028 -38.03 38.01 -36.88
CA ALA A 1028 -38.91 37.47 -37.92
C ALA A 1028 -39.38 36.02 -37.67
N GLY A 1029 -38.91 35.39 -36.60
CA GLY A 1029 -39.21 34.01 -36.26
C GLY A 1029 -40.65 33.80 -35.79
N GLU A 1030 -40.97 32.54 -35.51
CA GLU A 1030 -42.25 32.15 -34.92
C GLU A 1030 -42.41 32.69 -33.49
N THR A 1031 -43.52 33.40 -33.22
CA THR A 1031 -43.81 34.02 -31.92
C THR A 1031 -43.97 33.06 -30.74
N SER A 1032 -44.23 31.77 -31.00
CA SER A 1032 -44.33 30.73 -29.97
C SER A 1032 -43.06 29.92 -29.77
N ALA A 1033 -42.02 30.16 -30.58
CA ALA A 1033 -40.75 29.45 -30.49
C ALA A 1033 -39.83 30.12 -29.47
N THR A 1034 -39.17 29.32 -28.64
CA THR A 1034 -38.06 29.78 -27.80
C THR A 1034 -36.81 29.97 -28.66
N ALA A 1035 -36.13 31.11 -28.55
CA ALA A 1035 -34.85 31.33 -29.24
C ALA A 1035 -33.79 30.33 -28.75
N PRO A 1036 -32.87 29.85 -29.60
CA PRO A 1036 -31.68 29.13 -29.16
C PRO A 1036 -30.81 29.95 -28.20
N GLU A 1037 -29.91 29.28 -27.49
CA GLU A 1037 -28.86 29.92 -26.70
C GLU A 1037 -27.79 30.50 -27.65
N GLY A 1038 -27.33 31.73 -27.38
CA GLY A 1038 -26.42 32.49 -28.25
C GLY A 1038 -27.06 33.73 -28.87
N SER A 1039 -26.40 34.29 -29.89
CA SER A 1039 -26.80 35.53 -30.57
C SER A 1039 -26.58 35.47 -32.07
N THR A 1040 -27.49 36.06 -32.83
CA THR A 1040 -27.36 36.36 -34.26
C THR A 1040 -26.54 37.62 -34.54
N ARG A 1041 -26.06 38.31 -33.49
CA ARG A 1041 -25.34 39.59 -33.54
C ARG A 1041 -23.86 39.47 -33.18
N THR A 1042 -23.05 40.38 -33.71
CA THR A 1042 -21.61 40.45 -33.45
C THR A 1042 -21.23 41.03 -32.08
N ASP A 1043 -22.19 41.61 -31.35
CA ASP A 1043 -22.02 42.05 -29.96
C ASP A 1043 -22.59 41.06 -28.95
N PHE A 1044 -22.96 39.85 -29.40
CA PHE A 1044 -23.37 38.70 -28.58
C PHE A 1044 -24.61 38.92 -27.71
N VAL A 1045 -25.43 39.93 -28.01
CA VAL A 1045 -26.69 40.17 -27.29
C VAL A 1045 -27.76 39.18 -27.76
N ALA A 1046 -28.27 38.34 -26.86
CA ALA A 1046 -29.35 37.40 -27.14
C ALA A 1046 -30.69 38.10 -27.49
N ASP A 1047 -31.57 37.37 -28.17
CA ASP A 1047 -32.86 37.88 -28.64
C ASP A 1047 -33.79 38.28 -27.49
N GLY A 1048 -34.39 39.47 -27.59
CA GLY A 1048 -35.44 39.94 -26.69
C GLY A 1048 -36.80 39.99 -27.38
N GLY A 1049 -37.67 38.99 -27.17
CA GLY A 1049 -39.03 38.97 -27.72
C GLY A 1049 -39.25 37.89 -28.79
N ILE A 1050 -39.63 38.29 -30.01
CA ILE A 1050 -39.78 37.34 -31.14
C ILE A 1050 -38.38 36.92 -31.56
N ALA A 1051 -38.11 35.61 -31.64
CA ALA A 1051 -36.79 35.12 -32.00
C ALA A 1051 -36.38 35.52 -33.42
N ASP A 1052 -35.10 35.75 -33.64
CA ASP A 1052 -34.49 35.92 -34.95
C ASP A 1052 -34.54 34.59 -35.73
N GLN A 1053 -34.57 34.67 -37.06
CA GLN A 1053 -34.41 33.47 -37.90
C GLN A 1053 -32.92 33.15 -38.10
N GLY A 1054 -32.58 31.87 -38.24
CA GLY A 1054 -31.21 31.41 -38.51
C GLY A 1054 -30.40 31.08 -37.26
N TYR A 1055 -29.09 30.89 -37.47
CA TYR A 1055 -28.12 30.44 -36.47
C TYR A 1055 -27.74 31.53 -35.45
N HIS A 1056 -27.80 31.16 -34.17
CA HIS A 1056 -27.34 31.92 -33.01
C HIS A 1056 -25.96 31.39 -32.57
N GLY A 1057 -24.93 32.21 -32.74
CA GLY A 1057 -23.56 31.88 -32.34
C GLY A 1057 -23.32 32.09 -30.82
N PRO A 1058 -22.39 31.33 -30.20
CA PRO A 1058 -22.14 31.38 -28.75
C PRO A 1058 -21.52 32.71 -28.27
N GLU A 1059 -21.73 33.06 -26.99
CA GLU A 1059 -21.33 34.35 -26.37
C GLU A 1059 -19.81 34.48 -26.02
N THR A 1060 -19.05 33.37 -25.99
CA THR A 1060 -17.65 33.37 -25.50
C THR A 1060 -16.64 32.67 -26.42
N ALA A 1061 -17.08 32.10 -27.53
CA ALA A 1061 -16.17 31.84 -28.65
C ALA A 1061 -16.31 33.03 -29.59
N GLY A 1062 -15.21 33.65 -30.00
CA GLY A 1062 -15.25 34.42 -31.25
C GLY A 1062 -15.88 33.55 -32.34
N PRO A 1063 -16.32 34.13 -33.48
CA PRO A 1063 -16.58 33.31 -34.66
C PRO A 1063 -15.42 32.31 -34.79
N PRO A 1064 -15.65 31.07 -35.28
CA PRO A 1064 -14.53 30.23 -35.69
C PRO A 1064 -13.62 31.17 -36.46
N ALA A 1065 -12.36 31.33 -36.01
CA ALA A 1065 -11.37 32.09 -36.77
C ALA A 1065 -11.63 31.73 -38.21
N ALA A 1066 -11.81 32.74 -39.07
CA ALA A 1066 -12.31 32.63 -40.44
C ALA A 1066 -11.94 31.28 -41.03
N ILE A 1067 -12.78 30.69 -41.90
CA ILE A 1067 -12.48 29.41 -42.60
C ILE A 1067 -11.07 29.39 -43.28
N ASP A 1068 -10.33 30.51 -43.25
CA ASP A 1068 -8.89 30.67 -43.41
C ASP A 1068 -7.94 30.07 -42.34
N ASP A 1069 -8.34 29.77 -41.09
CA ASP A 1069 -7.41 29.37 -40.00
C ASP A 1069 -7.71 28.02 -39.30
N LEU A 1070 -8.77 27.30 -39.69
CA LEU A 1070 -9.02 25.94 -39.19
C LEU A 1070 -8.53 24.85 -40.14
N VAL A 1071 -7.25 24.90 -40.55
CA VAL A 1071 -6.42 23.73 -40.85
C VAL A 1071 -4.96 24.05 -40.52
N ILE A 1072 -4.61 24.17 -39.24
CA ILE A 1072 -3.21 24.02 -38.81
C ILE A 1072 -3.12 22.91 -37.76
N ARG A 1073 -3.13 21.67 -38.24
CA ARG A 1073 -2.18 20.65 -37.81
C ARG A 1073 -1.66 19.98 -39.07
N ALA A 1074 -0.46 20.39 -39.49
CA ALA A 1074 0.25 19.78 -40.59
C ALA A 1074 0.32 18.26 -40.40
N THR A 1075 0.01 17.51 -41.46
CA THR A 1075 0.53 16.15 -41.64
C THR A 1075 1.38 16.15 -42.92
N VAL A 1076 2.29 15.20 -43.02
CA VAL A 1076 3.54 15.28 -43.78
C VAL A 1076 3.37 15.48 -45.30
N ASP A 1077 2.18 15.35 -45.91
CA ASP A 1077 2.08 15.17 -47.37
C ASP A 1077 1.06 16.04 -48.16
N SER A 1078 0.34 17.05 -47.61
CA SER A 1078 -0.52 17.93 -48.44
C SER A 1078 -0.92 19.27 -47.78
N ILE A 1079 -1.08 20.34 -48.57
CA ILE A 1079 -1.60 21.66 -48.15
C ILE A 1079 -2.78 22.08 -49.05
N TYR A 1080 -3.88 22.58 -48.46
CA TYR A 1080 -5.01 23.19 -49.17
C TYR A 1080 -5.12 24.68 -48.81
N LEU A 1081 -5.25 25.56 -49.79
CA LEU A 1081 -5.39 27.02 -49.60
C LEU A 1081 -6.66 27.52 -50.30
N TYR A 1082 -7.48 28.31 -49.60
CA TYR A 1082 -8.64 29.03 -50.15
C TYR A 1082 -8.27 30.50 -50.37
N TRP A 1083 -8.87 31.14 -51.39
CA TRP A 1083 -8.70 32.58 -51.60
C TRP A 1083 -9.94 33.24 -52.19
N SER A 1084 -10.10 34.53 -51.91
CA SER A 1084 -10.98 35.46 -52.62
C SER A 1084 -10.16 36.68 -53.04
N TYR A 1085 -10.46 37.27 -54.21
CA TYR A 1085 -9.73 38.44 -54.71
C TYR A 1085 -10.65 39.47 -55.32
N GLU A 1086 -10.46 40.72 -54.88
CA GLU A 1086 -11.07 41.91 -55.47
C GLU A 1086 -9.96 42.84 -55.95
N GLY A 1087 -9.55 42.71 -57.22
CA GLY A 1087 -8.55 43.61 -57.81
C GLY A 1087 -8.15 43.24 -59.25
N THR A 1088 -7.29 44.07 -59.85
CA THR A 1088 -6.63 43.81 -61.14
C THR A 1088 -5.11 43.93 -60.96
N GLY A 1089 -4.41 42.82 -60.71
CA GLY A 1089 -2.95 42.81 -60.50
C GLY A 1089 -2.34 41.42 -60.24
N LEU A 1090 -1.02 41.28 -60.44
CA LEU A 1090 -0.24 40.05 -60.31
C LEU A 1090 -0.04 39.63 -58.83
N PHE A 1091 -0.09 38.33 -58.52
CA PHE A 1091 -0.02 37.75 -57.17
C PHE A 1091 1.37 37.15 -56.86
N THR A 1092 1.88 37.22 -55.61
CA THR A 1092 3.14 36.59 -55.15
C THR A 1092 3.02 36.20 -53.66
N VAL A 1093 3.39 34.97 -53.29
CA VAL A 1093 3.33 34.43 -51.90
C VAL A 1093 4.70 34.57 -51.21
N LYS A 1094 4.74 34.97 -49.92
CA LYS A 1094 5.96 35.04 -49.07
C LYS A 1094 5.80 34.19 -47.80
N SER A 1095 6.89 33.54 -47.36
CA SER A 1095 6.89 32.44 -46.38
C SER A 1095 7.73 32.69 -45.10
N ASP A 1096 7.58 33.82 -44.42
CA ASP A 1096 8.39 34.12 -43.22
C ASP A 1096 7.51 34.41 -41.99
N SER A 1097 7.16 33.40 -41.18
CA SER A 1097 6.95 33.52 -39.70
C SER A 1097 6.26 32.30 -39.01
N LEU A 1098 6.74 31.07 -39.17
CA LEU A 1098 6.29 29.92 -38.35
C LEU A 1098 7.49 29.01 -37.98
N LEU A 1099 8.24 29.37 -36.94
CA LEU A 1099 9.28 28.52 -36.35
C LEU A 1099 9.39 28.78 -34.84
N ASP A 1100 9.06 27.75 -34.04
CA ASP A 1100 9.76 27.39 -32.81
C ASP A 1100 9.51 25.91 -32.50
N GLY A 1101 10.58 25.09 -32.49
CA GLY A 1101 10.56 23.69 -32.04
C GLY A 1101 11.01 22.61 -33.04
N ASN A 1102 12.33 22.48 -33.24
CA ASN A 1102 13.11 21.31 -33.67
C ASN A 1102 12.52 20.29 -34.69
N PHE A 1103 12.77 20.53 -35.98
CA PHE A 1103 13.11 19.49 -36.97
C PHE A 1103 14.12 20.07 -37.98
N GLU A 1104 15.35 19.55 -38.01
CA GLU A 1104 16.33 19.85 -39.05
C GLU A 1104 16.05 18.98 -40.30
N THR A 1105 15.43 19.52 -41.37
CA THR A 1105 15.81 19.25 -42.79
C THR A 1105 15.00 20.08 -43.82
N ILE A 1106 15.71 21.06 -44.41
CA ILE A 1106 15.65 21.66 -45.76
C ILE A 1106 14.38 21.46 -46.63
N LEU A 1107 13.71 22.57 -47.01
CA LEU A 1107 13.34 22.83 -48.42
C LEU A 1107 13.20 24.34 -48.69
N ALA A 1108 14.11 24.89 -49.51
CA ALA A 1108 13.96 26.20 -50.15
C ALA A 1108 13.20 26.01 -51.47
N VAL A 1109 12.03 26.62 -51.63
CA VAL A 1109 11.32 26.65 -52.91
C VAL A 1109 11.77 27.88 -53.71
N THR A 1110 12.66 27.66 -54.68
CA THR A 1110 12.93 28.59 -55.77
C THR A 1110 12.23 28.08 -57.03
N THR A 1111 11.22 28.81 -57.55
CA THR A 1111 11.04 29.20 -58.98
C THR A 1111 9.66 29.82 -59.24
N ASP A 1112 9.66 30.98 -59.92
CA ASP A 1112 8.50 31.71 -60.42
C ASP A 1112 7.68 30.92 -61.46
N THR A 1113 6.38 30.71 -61.22
CA THR A 1113 5.41 30.40 -62.27
C THR A 1113 4.24 31.40 -62.26
N SER A 1114 4.16 32.22 -63.31
CA SER A 1114 3.10 33.21 -63.54
C SER A 1114 2.00 32.64 -64.45
N VAL A 1115 0.73 32.71 -64.03
CA VAL A 1115 -0.45 32.36 -64.84
C VAL A 1115 -1.19 33.63 -65.28
N VAL A 1116 -1.52 33.76 -66.57
CA VAL A 1116 -2.26 34.91 -67.16
C VAL A 1116 -3.71 34.50 -67.47
N LEU A 1117 -4.70 35.28 -67.02
CA LEU A 1117 -6.12 35.08 -67.32
C LEU A 1117 -6.61 35.98 -68.49
N PRO A 1118 -7.56 35.54 -69.34
CA PRO A 1118 -8.03 36.31 -70.50
C PRO A 1118 -9.08 37.39 -70.13
N ASN A 1119 -8.90 38.59 -70.70
CA ASN A 1119 -9.76 39.76 -70.51
C ASN A 1119 -11.05 39.67 -71.35
N SER A 1120 -12.21 39.38 -70.73
CA SER A 1120 -13.53 40.01 -71.01
C SER A 1120 -14.73 39.26 -70.40
N ALA A 1121 -15.22 39.64 -69.21
CA ALA A 1121 -16.60 39.45 -68.71
C ALA A 1121 -16.78 40.13 -67.32
N PRO A 1122 -18.00 40.56 -66.89
CA PRO A 1122 -18.20 41.53 -65.82
C PRO A 1122 -18.08 40.94 -64.39
N LEU A 1123 -17.87 41.86 -63.43
CA LEU A 1123 -17.65 41.70 -61.98
C LEU A 1123 -18.56 40.65 -61.30
N HIS A 1124 -18.03 39.45 -61.10
CA HIS A 1124 -18.42 38.51 -60.05
C HIS A 1124 -17.13 38.03 -59.36
N PRO A 1125 -17.11 37.78 -58.04
CA PRO A 1125 -15.97 37.17 -57.39
C PRO A 1125 -15.73 35.77 -57.98
N LEU A 1126 -14.60 35.59 -58.66
CA LEU A 1126 -14.12 34.28 -59.10
C LEU A 1126 -13.64 33.52 -57.85
N LYS A 1127 -14.33 32.43 -57.50
CA LYS A 1127 -13.91 31.49 -56.44
C LYS A 1127 -13.27 30.28 -57.12
N GLY A 1128 -12.04 29.90 -56.72
CA GLY A 1128 -11.29 28.81 -57.35
C GLY A 1128 -10.43 27.99 -56.37
N TYR A 1129 -10.14 26.74 -56.75
CA TYR A 1129 -9.44 25.71 -55.97
C TYR A 1129 -8.07 25.40 -56.59
N PHE A 1130 -7.00 25.35 -55.78
CA PHE A 1130 -5.72 24.75 -56.18
C PHE A 1130 -5.44 23.48 -55.38
N HIS A 1131 -4.98 22.45 -56.10
CA HIS A 1131 -4.41 21.24 -55.55
C HIS A 1131 -2.90 21.27 -55.80
N VAL A 1132 -2.09 21.33 -54.75
CA VAL A 1132 -0.63 21.16 -54.86
C VAL A 1132 -0.29 19.78 -54.33
N THR A 1133 -0.05 18.85 -55.23
CA THR A 1133 0.51 17.54 -54.91
C THR A 1133 2.01 17.70 -54.72
N VAL A 1134 2.55 17.32 -53.55
CA VAL A 1134 3.98 17.05 -53.42
C VAL A 1134 4.16 15.59 -53.80
N GLU A 1135 4.71 15.31 -54.98
CA GLU A 1135 5.13 13.94 -55.30
C GLU A 1135 6.39 13.60 -54.50
N PRO A 1136 6.50 12.37 -53.94
CA PRO A 1136 7.74 11.92 -53.34
C PRO A 1136 8.78 11.76 -54.46
N LEU A 1137 9.91 12.46 -54.37
CA LEU A 1137 11.06 12.17 -55.23
C LEU A 1137 11.66 10.81 -54.83
N GLU A 1138 12.03 10.01 -55.84
CA GLU A 1138 12.85 8.79 -55.71
C GLU A 1138 14.16 9.02 -54.94
#